data_AF-A0A0L8VCQ9-F1
#
_entry.id   AF-A0A0L8VCQ9-F1
#
_cell.length_a   1.000
_cell.length_b   1.000
_cell.length_c   1.000
_cell.angle_alpha   90.00
_cell.angle_beta   90.00
_cell.angle_gamma   90.00
#
_symmetry.space_group_name_H-M   'P 1'
#
loop_
_entity.id
_entity.type
_entity.pdbx_description
1 polymer ?
#
loop_
_entity_poly.entity_id
_entity_poly.type
_entity_poly.pdbx_seq_one_letter_code
_entity_poly.pdbx_strand_id
1 'polypeptide(L)'
;MSRTFRHTLFGVFLLIIIGGCSTEKNTRLSRTYHNITSKYNIYFNGKESLNAGVERINQSVEDDFTRLLPIFKSSDPGTGRVAQSDMEYAIMKASKLIKVHSITKKPRRRGNRSQAYVRMASKDEYNKWVDDSYILMGKAHFYMKNYLAAIENLNFVVRQFSEEDTKFEAYIWLIRSYTELGRYNEALELIQSVDASVDFPKKYDEEFALAVADFHVRQNEFSEAIPHLRVAIHNTFWRKNKVRLKYILAQLYQETGQDNLAAETFREVAKMNPPYEMAFNARINAAGSFSGEGDVDQLKKELRKMLRDSKNYDFRDQIYFALGNISMKEGSKQAAIDYYIQSAAASSVNIFQRALSCLTLADIYFEEKHYMNAQSYYDSAMVVIDETYPRYESITERYNSLTRLTDNLYTVVREDSLQQIASLSESERNVLVTRWISEARAEEQRQRQLASQEMSDRNFFRMNQSRMGLTRNQQGSGWYFYNPTTVAYGKVEFQQIWGQRKLEDDWRRSNKNSASQFDMEELEALEAGIDSSEIRVENPMEREYYLQDVPLTEEAMAESHQQIRDALFDAGRIFRQDFENYERAIQQYEELLQRYDPNTYQLSSYFELWDLYQKVGDQQRSDYYKNLIVANYPDSKYAKFLVNPNFFIELEARQDSVNNLYQQAFYNFQQGNYPAANDFVQQIKQLEPDTLLLPKISFIETIAEGVGTDFDQFASMLNTHIQSYPESGTVPLAQDVLRLIEDSTLADYQKLVEIGYLNDEIKNEELLPENQSANDEFGGKFSYDDELLHYFVIAFPRSANVDLNRLKFDIANYNIDHYTRMDFDIETENLNPETQLVVVRSLPDKEQSLIYFRSIIRQRDVFQSLGDAHYVNFVASSYNYREVLSDQNYLEYLKYFVKNYSRFITNDFPSDALEDPEELMARVRAEEDELEERGSFVVVKAEETEGLFSRETDVPQNFVIAVDEANFNMRTLVSEFSNYNRTQFGNLNLTIEQRKFGNYQLMVVKSMAGIRAAMAYFGDVVANRALYKNLETRTYRNFIITDQNLEKMMAESGISEYVEFFRDYYISGNFATASPAARQTQASATEEEIPPKPEKPAYDGPFDPKVAEEQFFILMIPKTGVNAAAVQSAIEAHHEQKYPNQGLQVESLEFDAEQLVLKVSGMDSREAGMNYLRGVVQNQQVYQPLMELNYRNFVISPANFHTLMRTKDIGEYLELYKTIYLNR
;
A
#
# COMPACT_ATOMS: atom_id res chain seq x y z
N MET A 1 -30.46 -83.51 9.00
CA MET A 1 -29.30 -82.80 8.41
C MET A 1 -28.06 -83.17 9.20
N SER A 2 -27.03 -83.73 8.55
CA SER A 2 -25.78 -84.11 9.20
C SER A 2 -25.04 -82.87 9.75
N ARG A 3 -24.25 -83.03 10.83
CA ARG A 3 -23.38 -81.96 11.36
C ARG A 3 -22.46 -81.39 10.27
N THR A 4 -21.98 -82.23 9.35
CA THR A 4 -21.18 -81.84 8.20
C THR A 4 -21.93 -80.89 7.25
N PHE A 5 -23.24 -81.09 7.06
CA PHE A 5 -24.08 -80.20 6.25
C PHE A 5 -24.26 -78.82 6.92
N ARG A 6 -24.37 -78.75 8.26
CA ARG A 6 -24.44 -77.47 8.98
C ARG A 6 -23.12 -76.71 8.97
N HIS A 7 -21.98 -77.39 9.10
CA HIS A 7 -20.67 -76.76 9.02
C HIS A 7 -20.31 -76.30 7.60
N THR A 8 -20.72 -77.03 6.57
CA THR A 8 -20.59 -76.58 5.18
C THR A 8 -21.52 -75.43 4.86
N LEU A 9 -22.78 -75.44 5.34
CA LEU A 9 -23.68 -74.29 5.19
C LEU A 9 -23.15 -73.05 5.90
N PHE A 10 -22.58 -73.22 7.11
CA PHE A 10 -21.94 -72.15 7.87
C PHE A 10 -20.67 -71.64 7.18
N GLY A 11 -19.82 -72.53 6.64
CA GLY A 11 -18.63 -72.15 5.88
C GLY A 11 -18.95 -71.43 4.57
N VAL A 12 -19.98 -71.88 3.84
CA VAL A 12 -20.50 -71.21 2.64
C VAL A 12 -21.11 -69.86 2.99
N PHE A 13 -21.86 -69.76 4.09
CA PHE A 13 -22.39 -68.50 4.60
C PHE A 13 -21.27 -67.51 4.98
N LEU A 14 -20.20 -68.00 5.63
CA LEU A 14 -19.02 -67.19 5.97
C LEU A 14 -18.26 -66.71 4.72
N LEU A 15 -18.11 -67.57 3.70
CA LEU A 15 -17.51 -67.22 2.41
C LEU A 15 -18.35 -66.19 1.63
N ILE A 16 -19.68 -66.25 1.72
CA ILE A 16 -20.60 -65.25 1.13
C ILE A 16 -20.48 -63.90 1.85
N ILE A 17 -20.27 -63.90 3.17
CA ILE A 17 -20.05 -62.68 3.96
C ILE A 17 -18.69 -62.04 3.60
N ILE A 18 -17.62 -62.82 3.51
CA ILE A 18 -16.28 -62.34 3.16
C ILE A 18 -16.25 -61.83 1.69
N GLY A 19 -16.95 -62.52 0.77
CA GLY A 19 -17.06 -62.09 -0.62
C GLY A 19 -17.93 -60.85 -0.86
N GLY A 20 -18.67 -60.40 0.16
CA GLY A 20 -19.52 -59.21 0.16
C GLY A 20 -18.83 -57.93 0.65
N CYS A 21 -17.60 -57.99 1.16
CA CYS A 21 -16.88 -56.85 1.75
C CYS A 21 -15.97 -56.08 0.79
N SER A 22 -16.05 -56.35 -0.52
CA SER A 22 -15.20 -55.74 -1.55
C SER A 22 -15.89 -54.55 -2.22
N THR A 23 -15.16 -53.43 -2.32
CA THR A 23 -15.54 -52.24 -3.11
C THR A 23 -15.48 -52.50 -4.62
N GLU A 24 -14.74 -53.53 -5.05
CA GLU A 24 -14.69 -53.99 -6.45
C GLU A 24 -15.95 -54.73 -6.90
N LYS A 25 -16.98 -54.85 -6.04
CA LYS A 25 -18.27 -55.47 -6.36
C LYS A 25 -19.43 -54.59 -5.93
N ASN A 26 -20.20 -54.10 -6.89
CA ASN A 26 -21.42 -53.33 -6.61
C ASN A 26 -22.65 -54.26 -6.46
N THR A 27 -22.77 -54.90 -5.29
CA THR A 27 -23.93 -55.72 -4.89
C THR A 27 -24.71 -55.07 -3.75
N ARG A 28 -25.97 -55.48 -3.53
CA ARG A 28 -26.77 -54.95 -2.40
C ARG A 28 -26.09 -55.20 -1.05
N LEU A 29 -25.49 -56.38 -0.85
CA LEU A 29 -24.80 -56.73 0.38
C LEU A 29 -23.54 -55.86 0.59
N SER A 30 -22.71 -55.72 -0.45
CA SER A 30 -21.52 -54.85 -0.41
C SER A 30 -21.88 -53.39 -0.12
N ARG A 31 -22.84 -52.80 -0.85
CA ARG A 31 -23.29 -51.43 -0.58
C ARG A 31 -23.81 -51.25 0.84
N THR A 32 -24.57 -52.22 1.36
CA THR A 32 -25.11 -52.13 2.73
C THR A 32 -23.99 -52.19 3.77
N TYR A 33 -23.03 -53.09 3.59
CA TYR A 33 -21.87 -53.22 4.48
C TYR A 33 -21.02 -51.93 4.50
N HIS A 34 -20.63 -51.43 3.32
CA HIS A 34 -19.84 -50.20 3.23
C HIS A 34 -20.62 -48.99 3.76
N ASN A 35 -21.92 -48.86 3.47
CA ASN A 35 -22.74 -47.77 4.02
C ASN A 35 -22.85 -47.78 5.55
N ILE A 36 -23.00 -48.95 6.18
CA ILE A 36 -23.11 -49.06 7.65
C ILE A 36 -21.75 -48.74 8.30
N THR A 37 -20.68 -49.31 7.75
CA THR A 37 -19.32 -49.12 8.26
C THR A 37 -18.87 -47.67 8.09
N SER A 38 -19.12 -47.07 6.93
CA SER A 38 -18.87 -45.64 6.66
C SER A 38 -19.60 -44.75 7.66
N LYS A 39 -20.90 -44.97 7.90
CA LYS A 39 -21.69 -44.16 8.83
C LYS A 39 -21.12 -44.19 10.25
N TYR A 40 -21.07 -45.37 10.84
CA TYR A 40 -20.89 -45.51 12.30
C TYR A 40 -19.43 -45.57 12.73
N ASN A 41 -18.51 -46.03 11.88
CA ASN A 41 -17.09 -46.18 12.27
C ASN A 41 -16.22 -45.01 11.81
N ILE A 42 -16.60 -44.31 10.74
CA ILE A 42 -15.73 -43.31 10.13
C ILE A 42 -16.38 -41.93 10.15
N TYR A 43 -17.50 -41.75 9.45
CA TYR A 43 -18.16 -40.45 9.34
C TYR A 43 -18.61 -39.91 10.71
N PHE A 44 -19.29 -40.74 11.53
CA PHE A 44 -19.72 -40.34 12.87
C PHE A 44 -18.55 -39.84 13.73
N ASN A 45 -17.44 -40.59 13.77
CA ASN A 45 -16.26 -40.19 14.55
C ASN A 45 -15.58 -38.91 14.03
N GLY A 46 -15.54 -38.72 12.71
CA GLY A 46 -15.02 -37.48 12.13
C GLY A 46 -15.92 -36.27 12.43
N LYS A 47 -17.24 -36.45 12.35
CA LYS A 47 -18.23 -35.41 12.65
C LYS A 47 -18.20 -35.00 14.12
N GLU A 48 -18.12 -35.96 15.05
CA GLU A 48 -18.00 -35.68 16.48
C GLU A 48 -16.71 -34.90 16.80
N SER A 49 -15.60 -35.24 16.14
CA SER A 49 -14.34 -34.49 16.27
C SER A 49 -14.49 -33.06 15.79
N LEU A 50 -15.06 -32.84 14.60
CA LEU A 50 -15.33 -31.49 14.09
C LEU A 50 -16.21 -30.70 15.07
N ASN A 51 -17.30 -31.30 15.57
CA ASN A 51 -18.19 -30.65 16.54
C ASN A 51 -17.46 -30.25 17.83
N ALA A 52 -16.58 -31.11 18.35
CA ALA A 52 -15.77 -30.82 19.53
C ALA A 52 -14.81 -29.64 19.28
N GLY A 53 -14.19 -29.58 18.10
CA GLY A 53 -13.34 -28.46 17.71
C GLY A 53 -14.12 -27.14 17.56
N VAL A 54 -15.31 -27.17 16.95
CA VAL A 54 -16.19 -25.99 16.85
C VAL A 54 -16.62 -25.49 18.22
N GLU A 55 -16.96 -26.39 19.15
CA GLU A 55 -17.30 -25.99 20.52
C GLU A 55 -16.11 -25.35 21.24
N ARG A 56 -14.88 -25.85 21.00
CA ARG A 56 -13.66 -25.24 21.54
C ARG A 56 -13.44 -23.83 21.01
N ILE A 57 -13.64 -23.60 19.71
CA ILE A 57 -13.59 -22.26 19.11
C ILE A 57 -14.63 -21.34 19.78
N ASN A 58 -15.86 -21.80 19.94
CA ASN A 58 -16.94 -21.02 20.54
C ASN A 58 -16.67 -20.66 22.02
N GLN A 59 -15.87 -21.47 22.72
CA GLN A 59 -15.47 -21.26 24.12
C GLN A 59 -14.21 -20.39 24.25
N SER A 60 -13.33 -20.38 23.25
CA SER A 60 -12.09 -19.59 23.29
C SER A 60 -12.29 -18.13 22.91
N VAL A 61 -13.33 -17.83 22.11
CA VAL A 61 -13.64 -16.46 21.66
C VAL A 61 -14.68 -15.85 22.60
N GLU A 62 -14.26 -14.89 23.41
CA GLU A 62 -15.14 -14.06 24.22
C GLU A 62 -15.87 -13.04 23.32
N ASP A 63 -17.11 -12.70 23.67
CA ASP A 63 -17.89 -11.72 22.91
C ASP A 63 -17.49 -10.31 23.37
N ASP A 64 -16.92 -9.51 22.46
CA ASP A 64 -16.62 -8.10 22.72
C ASP A 64 -17.86 -7.24 22.39
N PHE A 65 -18.56 -6.84 23.43
CA PHE A 65 -19.81 -6.09 23.32
C PHE A 65 -19.65 -4.62 22.96
N THR A 66 -18.41 -4.09 22.87
CA THR A 66 -18.16 -2.70 22.44
C THR A 66 -18.22 -2.54 20.91
N ARG A 67 -18.22 -3.65 20.17
CA ARG A 67 -18.35 -3.69 18.70
C ARG A 67 -19.48 -4.62 18.27
N LEU A 68 -19.87 -4.53 17.00
CA LEU A 68 -20.79 -5.48 16.39
C LEU A 68 -20.24 -6.90 16.53
N LEU A 69 -20.99 -7.80 17.17
CA LEU A 69 -20.55 -9.17 17.36
C LEU A 69 -20.58 -9.93 16.01
N PRO A 70 -19.54 -10.70 15.68
CA PRO A 70 -19.54 -11.48 14.45
C PRO A 70 -20.63 -12.55 14.51
N ILE A 71 -21.31 -12.80 13.38
CA ILE A 71 -22.35 -13.85 13.32
C ILE A 71 -21.73 -15.21 13.66
N PHE A 72 -20.55 -15.50 13.11
CA PHE A 72 -19.77 -16.69 13.43
C PHE A 72 -18.52 -16.35 14.26
N LYS A 73 -18.41 -16.90 15.48
CA LYS A 73 -17.18 -16.74 16.30
C LYS A 73 -15.93 -17.31 15.62
N SER A 74 -16.12 -18.31 14.74
CA SER A 74 -15.04 -18.88 13.94
C SER A 74 -14.45 -17.93 12.91
N SER A 75 -15.03 -16.75 12.71
CA SER A 75 -14.49 -15.73 11.81
C SER A 75 -13.27 -15.02 12.39
N ASP A 76 -13.13 -15.00 13.71
CA ASP A 76 -11.96 -14.42 14.39
C ASP A 76 -10.64 -15.03 13.87
N PRO A 77 -9.63 -14.21 13.48
CA PRO A 77 -8.40 -14.69 12.85
C PRO A 77 -7.62 -15.73 13.67
N GLY A 78 -7.63 -15.63 14.99
CA GLY A 78 -6.87 -16.49 15.90
C GLY A 78 -7.43 -17.92 16.03
N THR A 79 -8.64 -18.16 15.56
CA THR A 79 -9.37 -19.42 15.81
C THR A 79 -8.85 -20.63 15.04
N GLY A 80 -8.10 -20.43 13.96
CA GLY A 80 -7.61 -21.52 13.10
C GLY A 80 -6.74 -22.55 13.84
N ARG A 81 -5.93 -22.09 14.81
CA ARG A 81 -5.07 -22.96 15.62
C ARG A 81 -5.80 -23.66 16.75
N VAL A 82 -6.92 -23.09 17.24
CA VAL A 82 -7.63 -23.57 18.45
C VAL A 82 -8.19 -24.98 18.26
N ALA A 83 -8.71 -25.29 17.08
CA ALA A 83 -9.35 -26.57 16.78
C ALA A 83 -8.54 -27.47 15.84
N GLN A 84 -7.28 -27.12 15.54
CA GLN A 84 -6.50 -27.75 14.48
C GLN A 84 -6.44 -29.29 14.61
N SER A 85 -6.15 -29.81 15.80
CA SER A 85 -6.08 -31.26 16.05
C SER A 85 -7.40 -31.99 15.77
N ASP A 86 -8.52 -31.36 16.12
CA ASP A 86 -9.86 -31.94 15.96
C ASP A 86 -10.28 -31.93 14.48
N MET A 87 -9.87 -30.90 13.73
CA MET A 87 -10.09 -30.78 12.29
C MET A 87 -9.23 -31.77 11.49
N GLU A 88 -7.95 -31.92 11.83
CA GLU A 88 -7.06 -32.91 11.21
C GLU A 88 -7.57 -34.34 11.40
N TYR A 89 -8.11 -34.66 12.58
CA TYR A 89 -8.72 -35.96 12.82
C TYR A 89 -10.00 -36.17 11.99
N ALA A 90 -10.84 -35.13 11.85
CA ALA A 90 -12.02 -35.17 10.99
C ALA A 90 -11.64 -35.43 9.53
N ILE A 91 -10.61 -34.74 9.02
CA ILE A 91 -10.06 -34.93 7.67
C ILE A 91 -9.54 -36.36 7.51
N MET A 92 -8.71 -36.85 8.43
CA MET A 92 -8.18 -38.22 8.39
C MET A 92 -9.29 -39.26 8.28
N LYS A 93 -10.39 -39.10 9.04
CA LYS A 93 -11.54 -40.00 8.97
C LYS A 93 -12.23 -39.90 7.63
N ALA A 94 -12.58 -38.70 7.18
CA ALA A 94 -13.24 -38.49 5.90
C ALA A 94 -12.42 -39.07 4.73
N SER A 95 -11.11 -38.79 4.66
CA SER A 95 -10.22 -39.34 3.64
C SER A 95 -10.15 -40.87 3.70
N LYS A 96 -10.15 -41.46 4.91
CA LYS A 96 -10.22 -42.92 5.07
C LYS A 96 -11.52 -43.51 4.52
N LEU A 97 -12.66 -42.84 4.74
CA LEU A 97 -13.95 -43.27 4.20
C LEU A 97 -13.90 -43.30 2.67
N ILE A 98 -13.47 -42.20 2.07
CA ILE A 98 -13.36 -42.04 0.61
C ILE A 98 -12.45 -43.13 0.04
N LYS A 99 -11.24 -43.29 0.61
CA LYS A 99 -10.25 -44.25 0.12
C LYS A 99 -10.68 -45.71 0.23
N VAL A 100 -11.34 -46.10 1.32
CA VAL A 100 -11.57 -47.52 1.66
C VAL A 100 -13.00 -47.98 1.36
N HIS A 101 -13.97 -47.07 1.32
CA HIS A 101 -15.38 -47.41 1.21
C HIS A 101 -16.10 -46.82 -0.01
N SER A 102 -15.41 -46.04 -0.85
CA SER A 102 -15.93 -45.62 -2.16
C SER A 102 -16.23 -46.86 -3.03
N ILE A 103 -17.37 -46.84 -3.71
CA ILE A 103 -17.79 -47.87 -4.64
C ILE A 103 -18.11 -47.20 -5.97
N THR A 104 -17.16 -47.18 -6.90
CA THR A 104 -17.34 -46.56 -8.23
C THR A 104 -17.80 -47.54 -9.32
N LYS A 105 -17.68 -48.84 -9.07
CA LYS A 105 -18.05 -49.88 -10.04
C LYS A 105 -19.55 -49.85 -10.33
N LYS A 106 -19.96 -49.79 -11.61
CA LYS A 106 -21.38 -49.81 -11.99
C LYS A 106 -22.09 -51.13 -11.61
N PRO A 107 -23.38 -51.11 -11.25
CA PRO A 107 -24.15 -52.30 -10.89
C PRO A 107 -24.49 -53.14 -12.14
N ARG A 108 -24.62 -54.46 -11.97
CA ARG A 108 -24.94 -55.38 -13.06
C ARG A 108 -26.26 -55.02 -13.75
N ARG A 109 -26.23 -54.79 -15.07
CA ARG A 109 -27.39 -54.45 -15.91
C ARG A 109 -28.52 -55.49 -15.80
N ARG A 110 -29.76 -55.02 -15.70
CA ARG A 110 -31.00 -55.83 -15.62
C ARG A 110 -31.84 -55.66 -16.90
N GLY A 111 -32.60 -56.69 -17.26
CA GLY A 111 -33.50 -56.69 -18.43
C GLY A 111 -34.66 -55.70 -18.28
N ASN A 112 -35.50 -55.86 -17.24
CA ASN A 112 -36.53 -54.87 -16.86
C ASN A 112 -35.94 -53.83 -15.90
N ARG A 113 -35.97 -52.55 -16.28
CA ARG A 113 -35.39 -51.43 -15.52
C ARG A 113 -36.49 -50.42 -15.15
N SER A 114 -36.73 -50.23 -13.86
CA SER A 114 -37.53 -49.10 -13.39
C SER A 114 -36.76 -47.79 -13.56
N GLN A 115 -37.45 -46.64 -13.67
CA GLN A 115 -36.79 -45.33 -13.68
C GLN A 115 -35.89 -45.12 -12.46
N ALA A 116 -36.32 -45.58 -11.28
CA ALA A 116 -35.50 -45.54 -10.06
C ALA A 116 -34.21 -46.37 -10.17
N TYR A 117 -34.26 -47.53 -10.87
CA TYR A 117 -33.05 -48.33 -11.11
C TYR A 117 -32.12 -47.63 -12.10
N VAL A 118 -32.65 -46.98 -13.13
CA VAL A 118 -31.86 -46.21 -14.10
C VAL A 118 -31.14 -45.05 -13.40
N ARG A 119 -31.85 -44.25 -12.59
CA ARG A 119 -31.26 -43.17 -11.78
C ARG A 119 -30.20 -43.66 -10.79
N MET A 120 -30.46 -44.78 -10.12
CA MET A 120 -29.46 -45.37 -9.22
C MET A 120 -28.22 -45.85 -10.00
N ALA A 121 -28.40 -46.45 -11.17
CA ALA A 121 -27.31 -47.03 -11.97
C ALA A 121 -26.53 -45.98 -12.80
N SER A 122 -27.05 -44.77 -12.96
CA SER A 122 -26.33 -43.66 -13.59
C SER A 122 -25.29 -43.04 -12.65
N LYS A 123 -25.47 -43.12 -11.32
CA LYS A 123 -24.52 -42.59 -10.33
C LYS A 123 -23.10 -43.14 -10.52
N ASP A 124 -22.11 -42.30 -10.27
CA ASP A 124 -20.69 -42.68 -10.30
C ASP A 124 -20.19 -43.16 -8.95
N GLU A 125 -20.85 -42.75 -7.86
CA GLU A 125 -20.59 -43.23 -6.51
C GLU A 125 -21.85 -43.89 -5.93
N TYR A 126 -21.66 -45.01 -5.23
CA TYR A 126 -22.73 -45.86 -4.69
C TYR A 126 -22.72 -45.99 -3.16
N ASN A 127 -21.73 -45.41 -2.48
CA ASN A 127 -21.71 -45.19 -1.05
C ASN A 127 -22.23 -43.79 -0.72
N LYS A 128 -23.28 -43.74 0.10
CA LYS A 128 -24.04 -42.51 0.39
C LYS A 128 -23.41 -41.57 1.42
N TRP A 129 -22.17 -41.85 1.84
CA TRP A 129 -21.45 -41.05 2.86
C TRP A 129 -20.17 -40.45 2.29
N VAL A 130 -19.92 -40.63 0.99
CA VAL A 130 -18.72 -40.11 0.33
C VAL A 130 -18.82 -38.61 0.14
N ASP A 131 -19.96 -38.13 -0.38
CA ASP A 131 -20.35 -36.72 -0.43
C ASP A 131 -20.32 -36.06 0.95
N ASP A 132 -20.96 -36.68 1.94
CA ASP A 132 -20.90 -36.21 3.34
C ASP A 132 -19.46 -36.08 3.87
N SER A 133 -18.55 -36.97 3.44
CA SER A 133 -17.14 -36.95 3.86
C SER A 133 -16.35 -35.83 3.20
N TYR A 134 -16.61 -35.53 1.93
CA TYR A 134 -16.02 -34.36 1.27
C TYR A 134 -16.52 -33.06 1.90
N ILE A 135 -17.81 -32.96 2.24
CA ILE A 135 -18.33 -31.82 3.03
C ILE A 135 -17.62 -31.73 4.38
N LEU A 136 -17.45 -32.86 5.09
CA LEU A 136 -16.76 -32.88 6.38
C LEU A 136 -15.31 -32.38 6.26
N MET A 137 -14.59 -32.76 5.20
CA MET A 137 -13.26 -32.21 4.90
C MET A 137 -13.32 -30.71 4.61
N GLY A 138 -14.28 -30.27 3.79
CA GLY A 138 -14.49 -28.87 3.47
C GLY A 138 -14.69 -28.01 4.73
N LYS A 139 -15.60 -28.44 5.62
CA LYS A 139 -15.83 -27.76 6.92
C LYS A 139 -14.59 -27.76 7.80
N ALA A 140 -13.84 -28.86 7.86
CA ALA A 140 -12.63 -28.95 8.66
C ALA A 140 -11.54 -28.00 8.16
N HIS A 141 -11.31 -27.96 6.84
CA HIS A 141 -10.39 -27.01 6.22
C HIS A 141 -10.82 -25.56 6.43
N PHE A 142 -12.12 -25.26 6.33
CA PHE A 142 -12.67 -23.93 6.62
C PHE A 142 -12.33 -23.48 8.05
N TYR A 143 -12.57 -24.33 9.05
CA TYR A 143 -12.25 -23.99 10.44
C TYR A 143 -10.74 -23.91 10.73
N MET A 144 -9.90 -24.56 9.93
CA MET A 144 -8.45 -24.38 9.92
C MET A 144 -7.99 -23.11 9.18
N LYS A 145 -8.94 -22.30 8.66
CA LYS A 145 -8.67 -21.12 7.82
C LYS A 145 -8.01 -21.45 6.48
N ASN A 146 -8.02 -22.71 6.07
CA ASN A 146 -7.57 -23.14 4.75
C ASN A 146 -8.76 -23.12 3.78
N TYR A 147 -9.20 -21.90 3.43
CA TYR A 147 -10.41 -21.69 2.65
C TYR A 147 -10.30 -22.25 1.23
N LEU A 148 -9.11 -22.26 0.62
CA LEU A 148 -8.91 -22.85 -0.72
C LEU A 148 -9.15 -24.35 -0.73
N ALA A 149 -8.58 -25.09 0.23
CA ALA A 149 -8.83 -26.52 0.36
C ALA A 149 -10.30 -26.81 0.72
N ALA A 150 -10.95 -25.92 1.49
CA ALA A 150 -12.37 -26.03 1.76
C ALA A 150 -13.19 -25.93 0.47
N ILE A 151 -12.94 -24.89 -0.33
CA ILE A 151 -13.60 -24.64 -1.61
C ILE A 151 -13.40 -25.80 -2.58
N GLU A 152 -12.19 -26.36 -2.69
CA GLU A 152 -11.91 -27.52 -3.55
C GLU A 152 -12.80 -28.73 -3.21
N ASN A 153 -12.85 -29.10 -1.92
CA ASN A 153 -13.65 -30.22 -1.46
C ASN A 153 -15.16 -29.99 -1.65
N LEU A 154 -15.63 -28.78 -1.41
CA LEU A 154 -17.06 -28.44 -1.54
C LEU A 154 -17.49 -28.34 -3.01
N ASN A 155 -16.65 -27.78 -3.89
CA ASN A 155 -16.89 -27.75 -5.34
C ASN A 155 -16.91 -29.16 -5.94
N PHE A 156 -16.07 -30.08 -5.44
CA PHE A 156 -16.17 -31.49 -5.81
C PHE A 156 -17.56 -32.05 -5.51
N VAL A 157 -18.15 -31.70 -4.36
CA VAL A 157 -19.51 -32.15 -4.01
C VAL A 157 -20.55 -31.60 -4.98
N VAL A 158 -20.50 -30.30 -5.25
CA VAL A 158 -21.41 -29.63 -6.19
C VAL A 158 -21.35 -30.27 -7.59
N ARG A 159 -20.14 -30.55 -8.09
CA ARG A 159 -19.93 -31.12 -9.43
C ARG A 159 -20.30 -32.60 -9.52
N GLN A 160 -19.86 -33.39 -8.54
CA GLN A 160 -19.97 -34.86 -8.59
C GLN A 160 -21.30 -35.40 -8.04
N PHE A 161 -21.98 -34.63 -7.19
CA PHE A 161 -23.22 -35.00 -6.50
C PHE A 161 -24.33 -33.95 -6.69
N SER A 162 -24.42 -33.35 -7.88
CA SER A 162 -25.40 -32.30 -8.25
C SER A 162 -26.88 -32.70 -8.11
N GLU A 163 -27.17 -34.00 -8.05
CA GLU A 163 -28.52 -34.56 -7.89
C GLU A 163 -28.85 -34.91 -6.42
N GLU A 164 -27.90 -34.78 -5.49
CA GLU A 164 -28.12 -35.05 -4.07
C GLU A 164 -28.35 -33.74 -3.28
N ASP A 165 -29.16 -33.81 -2.23
CA ASP A 165 -29.43 -32.67 -1.33
C ASP A 165 -28.16 -32.10 -0.67
N THR A 166 -27.07 -32.87 -0.61
CA THR A 166 -25.78 -32.45 -0.04
C THR A 166 -25.13 -31.31 -0.80
N LYS A 167 -25.50 -31.07 -2.07
CA LYS A 167 -25.07 -29.89 -2.84
C LYS A 167 -25.44 -28.57 -2.15
N PHE A 168 -26.60 -28.50 -1.49
CA PHE A 168 -27.05 -27.26 -0.83
C PHE A 168 -26.25 -26.96 0.42
N GLU A 169 -25.88 -27.99 1.16
CA GLU A 169 -24.94 -27.84 2.27
C GLU A 169 -23.57 -27.41 1.75
N ALA A 170 -23.10 -27.98 0.63
CA ALA A 170 -21.86 -27.52 0.00
C ALA A 170 -21.93 -26.04 -0.43
N TYR A 171 -23.05 -25.59 -1.02
CA TYR A 171 -23.26 -24.19 -1.38
C TYR A 171 -23.20 -23.25 -0.17
N ILE A 172 -23.87 -23.57 0.94
CA ILE A 172 -23.83 -22.75 2.16
C ILE A 172 -22.39 -22.59 2.66
N TRP A 173 -21.60 -23.66 2.64
CA TRP A 173 -20.22 -23.61 3.10
C TRP A 173 -19.27 -22.95 2.09
N LEU A 174 -19.57 -23.01 0.79
CA LEU A 174 -18.88 -22.24 -0.24
C LEU A 174 -19.16 -20.75 -0.08
N ILE A 175 -20.42 -20.34 0.12
CA ILE A 175 -20.81 -18.95 0.42
C ILE A 175 -19.94 -18.45 1.57
N ARG A 176 -19.96 -19.14 2.71
CA ARG A 176 -19.14 -18.77 3.88
C ARG A 176 -17.65 -18.68 3.55
N SER A 177 -17.10 -19.62 2.77
CA SER A 177 -15.68 -19.63 2.40
C SER A 177 -15.30 -18.45 1.50
N TYR A 178 -16.15 -18.13 0.53
CA TYR A 178 -15.96 -16.98 -0.36
C TYR A 178 -16.12 -15.66 0.38
N THR A 179 -17.09 -15.54 1.29
CA THR A 179 -17.27 -14.38 2.15
C THR A 179 -16.05 -14.15 3.06
N GLU A 180 -15.47 -15.19 3.66
CA GLU A 180 -14.24 -15.06 4.46
C GLU A 180 -13.02 -14.62 3.63
N LEU A 181 -13.02 -14.86 2.31
CA LEU A 181 -11.98 -14.43 1.39
C LEU A 181 -12.24 -13.04 0.75
N GLY A 182 -13.35 -12.37 1.07
CA GLY A 182 -13.77 -11.14 0.39
C GLY A 182 -14.17 -11.34 -1.09
N ARG A 183 -14.41 -12.60 -1.49
CA ARG A 183 -14.83 -13.00 -2.84
C ARG A 183 -16.35 -12.92 -2.95
N TYR A 184 -16.86 -11.69 -2.90
CA TYR A 184 -18.26 -11.47 -2.56
C TYR A 184 -19.25 -11.98 -3.59
N ASN A 185 -18.96 -11.98 -4.88
CA ASN A 185 -19.97 -12.43 -5.84
C ASN A 185 -19.77 -13.79 -6.46
N GLU A 186 -18.68 -14.48 -6.16
CA GLU A 186 -18.77 -15.94 -6.01
C GLU A 186 -19.83 -16.32 -4.97
N ALA A 187 -19.82 -15.65 -3.81
CA ALA A 187 -20.81 -15.92 -2.78
C ALA A 187 -22.23 -15.53 -3.24
N LEU A 188 -22.40 -14.35 -3.86
CA LEU A 188 -23.69 -13.92 -4.42
C LEU A 188 -24.25 -14.87 -5.48
N GLU A 189 -23.42 -15.31 -6.45
CA GLU A 189 -23.87 -16.26 -7.49
C GLU A 189 -24.43 -17.54 -6.85
N LEU A 190 -23.80 -18.02 -5.79
CA LEU A 190 -24.27 -19.17 -5.03
C LEU A 190 -25.55 -18.86 -4.23
N ILE A 191 -25.66 -17.69 -3.61
CA ILE A 191 -26.88 -17.25 -2.90
C ILE A 191 -28.07 -17.24 -3.86
N GLN A 192 -27.91 -16.61 -5.03
CA GLN A 192 -28.95 -16.57 -6.07
C GLN A 192 -29.31 -17.96 -6.59
N SER A 193 -28.33 -18.85 -6.72
CA SER A 193 -28.56 -20.24 -7.14
C SER A 193 -29.41 -21.02 -6.13
N VAL A 194 -29.20 -20.77 -4.84
CA VAL A 194 -29.98 -21.39 -3.75
C VAL A 194 -31.38 -20.80 -3.68
N ASP A 195 -31.52 -19.47 -3.78
CA ASP A 195 -32.83 -18.80 -3.75
C ASP A 195 -33.72 -19.18 -4.95
N ALA A 196 -33.14 -19.43 -6.12
CA ALA A 196 -33.86 -19.88 -7.31
C ALA A 196 -34.27 -21.37 -7.25
N SER A 197 -33.73 -22.15 -6.31
CA SER A 197 -33.99 -23.59 -6.21
C SER A 197 -35.34 -23.90 -5.54
N VAL A 198 -36.19 -24.60 -6.28
CA VAL A 198 -37.50 -25.08 -5.78
C VAL A 198 -37.34 -26.32 -4.88
N ASP A 199 -36.21 -27.03 -4.99
CA ASP A 199 -35.87 -28.25 -4.25
C ASP A 199 -35.04 -27.99 -2.98
N PHE A 200 -34.84 -26.73 -2.56
CA PHE A 200 -34.06 -26.40 -1.37
C PHE A 200 -34.63 -27.06 -0.08
N PRO A 201 -33.84 -27.89 0.63
CA PRO A 201 -34.31 -28.57 1.83
C PRO A 201 -34.44 -27.63 3.04
N LYS A 202 -35.64 -27.54 3.62
CA LYS A 202 -35.94 -26.70 4.82
C LYS A 202 -35.02 -26.92 6.04
N LYS A 203 -34.36 -28.08 6.13
CA LYS A 203 -33.37 -28.35 7.20
C LYS A 203 -32.15 -27.40 7.14
N TYR A 204 -31.93 -26.74 6.01
CA TYR A 204 -30.82 -25.82 5.78
C TYR A 204 -31.22 -24.34 5.86
N ASP A 205 -32.50 -24.01 6.11
CA ASP A 205 -33.00 -22.63 6.16
C ASP A 205 -32.24 -21.77 7.19
N GLU A 206 -31.92 -22.31 8.37
CA GLU A 206 -31.15 -21.61 9.40
C GLU A 206 -29.71 -21.31 8.95
N GLU A 207 -28.99 -22.33 8.49
CA GLU A 207 -27.57 -22.19 8.11
C GLU A 207 -27.39 -21.29 6.90
N PHE A 208 -28.30 -21.37 5.92
CA PHE A 208 -28.29 -20.49 4.76
C PHE A 208 -28.58 -19.03 5.14
N ALA A 209 -29.63 -18.79 5.94
CA ALA A 209 -29.95 -17.44 6.39
C ALA A 209 -28.82 -16.80 7.22
N LEU A 210 -28.10 -17.59 8.04
CA LEU A 210 -26.91 -17.11 8.74
C LEU A 210 -25.75 -16.77 7.80
N ALA A 211 -25.51 -17.60 6.78
CA ALA A 211 -24.46 -17.35 5.78
C ALA A 211 -24.75 -16.07 4.97
N VAL A 212 -26.00 -15.85 4.55
CA VAL A 212 -26.41 -14.64 3.82
C VAL A 212 -26.37 -13.41 4.73
N ALA A 213 -26.78 -13.53 5.99
CA ALA A 213 -26.65 -12.43 6.94
C ALA A 213 -25.18 -12.05 7.19
N ASP A 214 -24.27 -13.03 7.33
CA ASP A 214 -22.82 -12.79 7.48
C ASP A 214 -22.20 -12.16 6.23
N PHE A 215 -22.64 -12.59 5.05
CA PHE A 215 -22.30 -11.99 3.77
C PHE A 215 -22.57 -10.49 3.75
N HIS A 216 -23.81 -10.08 4.03
CA HIS A 216 -24.17 -8.65 4.05
C HIS A 216 -23.48 -7.88 5.19
N VAL A 217 -23.36 -8.46 6.39
CA VAL A 217 -22.67 -7.81 7.52
C VAL A 217 -21.22 -7.46 7.16
N ARG A 218 -20.50 -8.35 6.48
CA ARG A 218 -19.11 -8.12 6.09
C ARG A 218 -18.91 -7.09 5.00
N GLN A 219 -19.96 -6.81 4.21
CA GLN A 219 -20.00 -5.72 3.25
C GLN A 219 -20.48 -4.40 3.87
N ASN A 220 -20.73 -4.36 5.18
CA ASN A 220 -21.38 -3.24 5.90
C ASN A 220 -22.82 -2.94 5.42
N GLU A 221 -23.48 -3.91 4.77
CA GLU A 221 -24.85 -3.82 4.28
C GLU A 221 -25.85 -4.26 5.37
N PHE A 222 -25.82 -3.57 6.51
CA PHE A 222 -26.55 -4.00 7.71
C PHE A 222 -28.07 -4.10 7.51
N SER A 223 -28.66 -3.23 6.67
CA SER A 223 -30.08 -3.25 6.34
C SER A 223 -30.51 -4.56 5.66
N GLU A 224 -29.69 -5.08 4.74
CA GLU A 224 -29.95 -6.33 4.03
C GLU A 224 -29.70 -7.55 4.92
N ALA A 225 -28.76 -7.48 5.87
CA ALA A 225 -28.52 -8.57 6.82
C ALA A 225 -29.71 -8.83 7.77
N ILE A 226 -30.44 -7.79 8.17
CA ILE A 226 -31.55 -7.88 9.16
C ILE A 226 -32.64 -8.90 8.79
N PRO A 227 -33.25 -8.89 7.58
CA PRO A 227 -34.28 -9.87 7.23
C PRO A 227 -33.77 -11.31 7.29
N HIS A 228 -32.55 -11.58 6.82
CA HIS A 228 -31.95 -12.92 6.88
C HIS A 228 -31.66 -13.35 8.31
N LEU A 229 -31.11 -12.45 9.15
CA LEU A 229 -30.87 -12.75 10.56
C LEU A 229 -32.17 -13.04 11.33
N ARG A 230 -33.27 -12.35 10.99
CA ARG A 230 -34.60 -12.64 11.57
C ARG A 230 -35.11 -14.04 11.19
N VAL A 231 -34.89 -14.47 9.95
CA VAL A 231 -35.22 -15.84 9.49
C VAL A 231 -34.38 -16.86 10.26
N ALA A 232 -33.07 -16.62 10.39
CA ALA A 232 -32.19 -17.47 11.19
C ALA A 232 -32.68 -17.59 12.63
N ILE A 233 -32.97 -16.47 13.32
CA ILE A 233 -33.48 -16.44 14.70
C ILE A 233 -34.80 -17.22 14.82
N HIS A 234 -35.69 -17.14 13.84
CA HIS A 234 -36.95 -17.90 13.85
C HIS A 234 -36.69 -19.40 13.85
N ASN A 235 -35.77 -19.86 13.01
CA ASN A 235 -35.43 -21.27 12.80
C ASN A 235 -34.47 -21.85 13.86
N THR A 236 -33.71 -21.02 14.57
CA THR A 236 -32.81 -21.47 15.65
C THR A 236 -33.58 -22.10 16.81
N PHE A 237 -33.28 -23.37 17.07
CA PHE A 237 -33.90 -24.16 18.14
C PHE A 237 -33.30 -23.85 19.53
N TRP A 238 -31.97 -23.79 19.64
CA TRP A 238 -31.30 -23.67 20.94
C TRP A 238 -31.35 -22.24 21.47
N ARG A 239 -31.92 -22.07 22.67
CA ARG A 239 -32.08 -20.75 23.33
C ARG A 239 -30.77 -19.97 23.43
N LYS A 240 -29.64 -20.63 23.76
CA LYS A 240 -28.31 -19.98 23.87
C LYS A 240 -27.93 -19.26 22.56
N ASN A 241 -28.07 -19.93 21.42
CA ASN A 241 -27.72 -19.37 20.11
C ASN A 241 -28.71 -18.27 19.70
N LYS A 242 -30.01 -18.52 19.93
CA LYS A 242 -31.08 -17.55 19.62
C LYS A 242 -30.91 -16.22 20.34
N VAL A 243 -30.46 -16.26 21.60
CA VAL A 243 -30.16 -15.07 22.41
C VAL A 243 -29.00 -14.27 21.81
N ARG A 244 -27.90 -14.93 21.43
CA ARG A 244 -26.75 -14.24 20.83
C ARG A 244 -27.11 -13.61 19.48
N LEU A 245 -27.83 -14.34 18.62
CA LEU A 245 -28.30 -13.79 17.34
C LEU A 245 -29.27 -12.61 17.52
N LYS A 246 -30.14 -12.65 18.54
CA LYS A 246 -30.98 -11.50 18.88
C LYS A 246 -30.18 -10.30 19.39
N TYR A 247 -29.08 -10.53 20.11
CA TYR A 247 -28.18 -9.46 20.50
C TYR A 247 -27.55 -8.80 19.27
N ILE A 248 -27.06 -9.60 18.31
CA ILE A 248 -26.54 -9.10 17.03
C ILE A 248 -27.62 -8.32 16.27
N LEU A 249 -28.86 -8.83 16.22
CA LEU A 249 -29.98 -8.12 15.60
C LEU A 249 -30.22 -6.74 16.23
N ALA A 250 -30.11 -6.61 17.55
CA ALA A 250 -30.23 -5.34 18.22
C ALA A 250 -29.08 -4.38 17.85
N GLN A 251 -27.86 -4.90 17.69
CA GLN A 251 -26.72 -4.12 17.20
C GLN A 251 -26.93 -3.66 15.75
N LEU A 252 -27.42 -4.54 14.86
CA LEU A 252 -27.74 -4.14 13.48
C LEU A 252 -28.85 -3.07 13.40
N TYR A 253 -29.85 -3.13 14.29
CA TYR A 253 -30.83 -2.05 14.40
C TYR A 253 -30.18 -0.73 14.84
N GLN A 254 -29.19 -0.77 15.74
CA GLN A 254 -28.46 0.42 16.16
C GLN A 254 -27.61 0.98 15.02
N GLU A 255 -26.87 0.14 14.29
CA GLU A 255 -26.05 0.55 13.13
C GLU A 255 -26.89 1.16 11.99
N THR A 256 -28.15 0.76 11.86
CA THR A 256 -29.09 1.29 10.86
C THR A 256 -29.93 2.47 11.37
N GLY A 257 -29.64 3.01 12.56
CA GLY A 257 -30.35 4.15 13.15
C GLY A 257 -31.76 3.83 13.65
N GLN A 258 -32.13 2.55 13.74
CA GLN A 258 -33.44 2.08 14.23
C GLN A 258 -33.43 1.93 15.77
N ASP A 259 -33.09 3.02 16.46
CA ASP A 259 -32.85 3.08 17.91
C ASP A 259 -33.97 2.47 18.78
N ASN A 260 -35.22 2.74 18.43
CA ASN A 260 -36.37 2.21 19.17
C ASN A 260 -36.44 0.67 19.10
N LEU A 261 -36.17 0.10 17.93
CA LEU A 261 -36.14 -1.36 17.71
C LEU A 261 -34.90 -1.98 18.35
N ALA A 262 -33.75 -1.29 18.30
CA ALA A 262 -32.54 -1.71 19.00
C ALA A 262 -32.79 -1.82 20.51
N ALA A 263 -33.32 -0.75 21.12
CA ALA A 263 -33.62 -0.70 22.55
C ALA A 263 -34.65 -1.76 22.98
N GLU A 264 -35.71 -1.96 22.21
CA GLU A 264 -36.69 -3.03 22.47
C GLU A 264 -36.02 -4.42 22.41
N THR A 265 -35.27 -4.70 21.34
CA THR A 265 -34.61 -5.99 21.12
C THR A 265 -33.57 -6.28 22.19
N PHE A 266 -32.77 -5.30 22.61
CA PHE A 266 -31.85 -5.44 23.74
C PHE A 266 -32.57 -5.74 25.06
N ARG A 267 -33.71 -5.09 25.34
CA ARG A 267 -34.53 -5.42 26.53
C ARG A 267 -35.08 -6.84 26.46
N GLU A 268 -35.46 -7.33 25.28
CA GLU A 268 -35.84 -8.72 25.09
C GLU A 268 -34.68 -9.66 25.43
N VAL A 269 -33.47 -9.37 24.91
CA VAL A 269 -32.28 -10.17 25.20
C VAL A 269 -32.03 -10.24 26.70
N ALA A 270 -32.07 -9.11 27.41
CA ALA A 270 -31.90 -9.07 28.86
C ALA A 270 -32.96 -9.91 29.63
N LYS A 271 -34.18 -10.04 29.09
CA LYS A 271 -35.26 -10.88 29.66
C LYS A 271 -35.12 -12.37 29.30
N MET A 272 -34.32 -12.72 28.30
CA MET A 272 -34.09 -14.10 27.88
C MET A 272 -33.11 -14.86 28.78
N ASN A 273 -32.73 -14.32 29.94
CA ASN A 273 -31.75 -14.90 30.88
C ASN A 273 -30.42 -15.27 30.20
N PRO A 274 -29.76 -14.34 29.50
CA PRO A 274 -28.45 -14.58 28.91
C PRO A 274 -27.37 -14.70 30.00
N PRO A 275 -26.12 -15.08 29.67
CA PRO A 275 -24.98 -14.90 30.56
C PRO A 275 -24.92 -13.48 31.13
N TYR A 276 -24.36 -13.33 32.33
CA TYR A 276 -24.41 -12.06 33.08
C TYR A 276 -23.94 -10.87 32.27
N GLU A 277 -22.78 -11.01 31.62
CA GLU A 277 -22.14 -9.98 30.81
C GLU A 277 -22.99 -9.52 29.63
N MET A 278 -23.59 -10.45 28.88
CA MET A 278 -24.53 -10.11 27.81
C MET A 278 -25.81 -9.48 28.36
N ALA A 279 -26.30 -9.93 29.52
CA ALA A 279 -27.47 -9.32 30.18
C ALA A 279 -27.18 -7.88 30.60
N PHE A 280 -25.97 -7.64 31.09
CA PHE A 280 -25.45 -6.35 31.49
C PHE A 280 -25.34 -5.44 30.27
N ASN A 281 -24.61 -5.85 29.24
CA ASN A 281 -24.41 -5.09 28.01
C ASN A 281 -25.71 -4.81 27.26
N ALA A 282 -26.65 -5.76 27.23
CA ALA A 282 -27.96 -5.51 26.64
C ALA A 282 -28.73 -4.42 27.40
N ARG A 283 -28.62 -4.34 28.74
CA ARG A 283 -29.25 -3.24 29.50
C ARG A 283 -28.56 -1.90 29.24
N ILE A 284 -27.24 -1.90 29.13
CA ILE A 284 -26.46 -0.69 28.81
C ILE A 284 -26.76 -0.20 27.39
N ASN A 285 -26.78 -1.09 26.40
CA ASN A 285 -27.06 -0.68 25.01
C ASN A 285 -28.53 -0.28 24.81
N ALA A 286 -29.47 -0.96 25.48
CA ALA A 286 -30.86 -0.48 25.53
C ALA A 286 -31.01 0.92 26.14
N ALA A 287 -30.08 1.31 27.02
CA ALA A 287 -29.99 2.65 27.59
C ALA A 287 -29.31 3.63 26.63
N GLY A 288 -28.26 3.21 25.92
CA GLY A 288 -27.49 4.03 24.97
C GLY A 288 -28.24 4.37 23.67
N SER A 289 -29.05 3.45 23.14
CA SER A 289 -29.93 3.65 21.96
C SER A 289 -31.15 4.54 22.25
N PHE A 290 -31.04 5.45 23.23
CA PHE A 290 -32.10 6.38 23.56
C PHE A 290 -32.21 7.49 22.52
N SER A 291 -33.40 7.64 21.95
CA SER A 291 -33.77 8.55 20.84
C SER A 291 -34.34 9.91 21.31
N GLY A 292 -34.24 10.24 22.60
CA GLY A 292 -34.79 11.47 23.18
C GLY A 292 -36.19 11.32 23.78
N GLU A 293 -36.94 10.26 23.43
CA GLU A 293 -38.27 9.98 23.97
C GLU A 293 -38.23 8.92 25.09
N GLY A 294 -38.42 9.37 26.34
CA GLY A 294 -38.53 8.53 27.55
C GLY A 294 -37.90 9.17 28.81
N ASP A 295 -37.92 8.47 29.94
CA ASP A 295 -37.46 8.97 31.24
C ASP A 295 -35.93 8.78 31.42
N VAL A 296 -35.14 9.73 30.91
CA VAL A 296 -33.66 9.73 31.02
C VAL A 296 -33.19 9.74 32.47
N ASP A 297 -33.96 10.37 33.37
CA ASP A 297 -33.64 10.42 34.80
C ASP A 297 -33.79 9.04 35.44
N GLN A 298 -34.82 8.29 35.06
CA GLN A 298 -34.96 6.89 35.46
C GLN A 298 -33.76 6.06 34.97
N LEU A 299 -33.32 6.26 33.73
CA LEU A 299 -32.20 5.53 33.14
C LEU A 299 -30.87 5.81 33.86
N LYS A 300 -30.54 7.08 34.07
CA LYS A 300 -29.36 7.47 34.86
C LYS A 300 -29.44 6.94 36.29
N LYS A 301 -30.63 6.90 36.89
CA LYS A 301 -30.84 6.33 38.24
C LYS A 301 -30.58 4.82 38.25
N GLU A 302 -30.98 4.10 37.20
CA GLU A 302 -30.68 2.68 37.04
C GLU A 302 -29.17 2.44 36.87
N LEU A 303 -28.49 3.18 35.98
CA LEU A 303 -27.04 3.11 35.81
C LEU A 303 -26.27 3.43 37.10
N ARG A 304 -26.65 4.50 37.81
CA ARG A 304 -26.06 4.84 39.13
C ARG A 304 -26.33 3.79 40.19
N LYS A 305 -27.46 3.09 40.15
CA LYS A 305 -27.73 1.95 41.03
C LYS A 305 -26.81 0.78 40.67
N MET A 306 -26.57 0.54 39.38
CA MET A 306 -25.63 -0.49 38.92
C MET A 306 -24.20 -0.20 39.38
N LEU A 307 -23.73 1.06 39.34
CA LEU A 307 -22.41 1.46 39.87
C LEU A 307 -22.19 1.12 41.36
N ARG A 308 -23.28 1.15 42.15
CA ARG A 308 -23.25 0.85 43.60
C ARG A 308 -23.32 -0.64 43.92
N ASP A 309 -23.78 -1.45 42.98
CA ASP A 309 -23.85 -2.90 43.18
C ASP A 309 -22.44 -3.50 43.02
N SER A 310 -21.97 -4.20 44.06
CA SER A 310 -20.63 -4.81 44.07
C SER A 310 -20.44 -5.85 42.97
N LYS A 311 -21.53 -6.40 42.40
CA LYS A 311 -21.47 -7.34 41.28
C LYS A 311 -21.09 -6.71 39.94
N ASN A 312 -21.19 -5.38 39.82
CA ASN A 312 -20.83 -4.63 38.62
C ASN A 312 -19.45 -3.98 38.71
N TYR A 313 -18.63 -4.37 39.68
CA TYR A 313 -17.32 -3.74 39.89
C TYR A 313 -16.48 -3.75 38.61
N ASP A 314 -16.43 -4.90 37.93
CA ASP A 314 -15.67 -5.12 36.70
C ASP A 314 -16.28 -4.44 35.46
N PHE A 315 -17.49 -3.88 35.57
CA PHE A 315 -18.22 -3.24 34.47
C PHE A 315 -18.44 -1.74 34.70
N ARG A 316 -17.78 -1.15 35.70
CA ARG A 316 -17.96 0.28 36.03
C ARG A 316 -17.52 1.19 34.91
N ASP A 317 -16.46 0.81 34.21
CA ASP A 317 -15.99 1.42 32.97
C ASP A 317 -17.14 1.63 31.97
N GLN A 318 -17.84 0.56 31.60
CA GLN A 318 -18.94 0.58 30.64
C GLN A 318 -20.13 1.41 31.14
N ILE A 319 -20.40 1.39 32.46
CA ILE A 319 -21.47 2.22 33.03
C ILE A 319 -21.10 3.71 32.97
N TYR A 320 -19.86 4.07 33.30
CA TYR A 320 -19.40 5.45 33.21
C TYR A 320 -19.40 5.92 31.76
N PHE A 321 -18.94 5.10 30.82
CA PHE A 321 -19.02 5.41 29.40
C PHE A 321 -20.45 5.68 28.92
N ALA A 322 -21.40 4.83 29.33
CA ALA A 322 -22.82 5.03 29.01
C ALA A 322 -23.39 6.32 29.62
N LEU A 323 -23.02 6.66 30.86
CA LEU A 323 -23.39 7.94 31.48
C LEU A 323 -22.76 9.13 30.74
N GLY A 324 -21.54 8.98 30.22
CA GLY A 324 -20.87 9.94 29.36
C GLY A 324 -21.66 10.17 28.07
N ASN A 325 -22.03 9.11 27.35
CA ASN A 325 -22.81 9.17 26.11
C ASN A 325 -24.17 9.86 26.32
N ILE A 326 -24.87 9.54 27.41
CA ILE A 326 -26.14 10.20 27.76
C ILE A 326 -25.90 11.70 28.03
N SER A 327 -24.86 12.04 28.80
CA SER A 327 -24.55 13.44 29.12
C SER A 327 -24.16 14.24 27.88
N MET A 328 -23.47 13.61 26.92
CA MET A 328 -23.13 14.20 25.63
C MET A 328 -24.40 14.47 24.80
N LYS A 329 -25.33 13.51 24.72
CA LYS A 329 -26.63 13.67 24.03
C LYS A 329 -27.51 14.78 24.64
N GLU A 330 -27.41 15.02 25.95
CA GLU A 330 -28.10 16.12 26.63
C GLU A 330 -27.41 17.49 26.47
N GLY A 331 -26.26 17.56 25.80
CA GLY A 331 -25.47 18.78 25.65
C GLY A 331 -24.63 19.14 26.89
N SER A 332 -24.57 18.27 27.90
CA SER A 332 -23.75 18.46 29.11
C SER A 332 -22.33 17.95 28.89
N LYS A 333 -21.57 18.61 27.99
CA LYS A 333 -20.25 18.16 27.52
C LYS A 333 -19.21 17.96 28.64
N GLN A 334 -19.11 18.89 29.60
CA GLN A 334 -18.18 18.74 30.71
C GLN A 334 -18.47 17.50 31.57
N ALA A 335 -19.76 17.25 31.87
CA ALA A 335 -20.15 16.06 32.62
C ALA A 335 -19.85 14.78 31.83
N ALA A 336 -19.97 14.82 30.49
CA ALA A 336 -19.59 13.70 29.63
C ALA A 336 -18.09 13.41 29.72
N ILE A 337 -17.24 14.44 29.60
CA ILE A 337 -15.78 14.33 29.75
C ILE A 337 -15.43 13.71 31.10
N ASP A 338 -16.01 14.19 32.21
CA ASP A 338 -15.75 13.65 33.55
C ASP A 338 -16.11 12.16 33.64
N TYR A 339 -17.23 11.74 33.04
CA TYR A 339 -17.62 10.34 33.00
C TYR A 339 -16.72 9.50 32.09
N TYR A 340 -16.25 10.01 30.95
CA TYR A 340 -15.30 9.28 30.09
C TYR A 340 -13.94 9.13 30.77
N ILE A 341 -13.48 10.12 31.52
CA ILE A 341 -12.26 10.02 32.35
C ILE A 341 -12.45 8.95 33.43
N GLN A 342 -13.60 8.94 34.12
CA GLN A 342 -13.92 7.90 35.09
C GLN A 342 -14.01 6.51 34.45
N SER A 343 -14.51 6.42 33.20
CA SER A 343 -14.52 5.20 32.41
C SER A 343 -13.11 4.70 32.15
N ALA A 344 -12.25 5.53 31.54
CA ALA A 344 -10.86 5.19 31.25
C ALA A 344 -10.08 4.78 32.52
N ALA A 345 -10.31 5.47 33.65
CA ALA A 345 -9.68 5.15 34.93
C ALA A 345 -10.20 3.85 35.56
N ALA A 346 -11.47 3.49 35.34
CA ALA A 346 -12.06 2.25 35.85
C ALA A 346 -11.72 1.02 34.98
N SER A 347 -11.27 1.21 33.74
CA SER A 347 -10.92 0.16 32.78
C SER A 347 -9.57 -0.51 33.06
N SER A 348 -9.38 -1.09 34.25
CA SER A 348 -8.12 -1.78 34.61
C SER A 348 -7.99 -3.17 33.99
N VAL A 349 -9.11 -3.85 33.73
CA VAL A 349 -9.17 -5.20 33.12
C VAL A 349 -9.56 -5.13 31.65
N ASN A 350 -10.45 -4.20 31.32
CA ASN A 350 -11.04 -4.06 29.99
C ASN A 350 -10.27 -3.05 29.14
N ILE A 351 -9.16 -3.50 28.54
CA ILE A 351 -8.28 -2.65 27.72
C ILE A 351 -9.03 -2.03 26.54
N PHE A 352 -10.00 -2.72 25.95
CA PHE A 352 -10.79 -2.21 24.83
C PHE A 352 -11.69 -1.04 25.24
N GLN A 353 -12.36 -1.13 26.39
CA GLN A 353 -13.14 0.00 26.92
C GLN A 353 -12.24 1.18 27.31
N ARG A 354 -11.01 0.91 27.79
CA ARG A 354 -10.03 1.98 28.03
C ARG A 354 -9.70 2.69 26.71
N ALA A 355 -9.34 1.95 25.67
CA ALA A 355 -9.02 2.49 24.36
C ALA A 355 -10.19 3.30 23.79
N LEU A 356 -11.41 2.77 23.84
CA LEU A 356 -12.62 3.47 23.39
C LEU A 356 -12.85 4.78 24.16
N SER A 357 -12.69 4.76 25.49
CA SER A 357 -12.85 5.95 26.32
C SER A 357 -11.77 7.00 26.02
N CYS A 358 -10.53 6.56 25.84
CA CYS A 358 -9.42 7.42 25.45
C CYS A 358 -9.63 8.03 24.06
N LEU A 359 -10.00 7.24 23.03
CA LEU A 359 -10.32 7.77 21.70
C LEU A 359 -11.47 8.79 21.75
N THR A 360 -12.52 8.52 22.52
CA THR A 360 -13.64 9.44 22.69
C THR A 360 -13.19 10.76 23.30
N LEU A 361 -12.33 10.72 24.32
CA LEU A 361 -11.73 11.92 24.92
C LEU A 361 -10.79 12.64 23.94
N ALA A 362 -9.99 11.89 23.19
CA ALA A 362 -9.06 12.41 22.20
C ALA A 362 -9.80 13.19 21.11
N ASP A 363 -10.86 12.61 20.55
CA ASP A 363 -11.73 13.24 19.57
C ASP A 363 -12.36 14.53 20.13
N ILE A 364 -12.89 14.49 21.36
CA ILE A 364 -13.48 15.67 22.02
C ILE A 364 -12.46 16.80 22.18
N TYR A 365 -11.26 16.49 22.68
CA TYR A 365 -10.21 17.48 22.87
C TYR A 365 -9.67 17.99 21.54
N PHE A 366 -9.61 17.15 20.52
CA PHE A 366 -9.21 17.54 19.17
C PHE A 366 -10.19 18.57 18.58
N GLU A 367 -11.48 18.31 18.66
CA GLU A 367 -12.54 19.23 18.23
C GLU A 367 -12.50 20.57 18.97
N GLU A 368 -12.16 20.56 20.26
CA GLU A 368 -11.98 21.76 21.08
C GLU A 368 -10.62 22.45 20.88
N LYS A 369 -9.79 21.97 19.95
CA LYS A 369 -8.44 22.48 19.67
C LYS A 369 -7.50 22.43 20.88
N HIS A 370 -7.77 21.49 21.81
CA HIS A 370 -6.92 21.16 22.95
C HIS A 370 -5.95 20.03 22.55
N TYR A 371 -5.04 20.34 21.62
CA TYR A 371 -4.20 19.36 20.92
C TYR A 371 -3.30 18.52 21.83
N MET A 372 -2.72 19.10 22.89
CA MET A 372 -1.89 18.35 23.86
C MET A 372 -2.71 17.25 24.57
N ASN A 373 -3.89 17.60 25.07
CA ASN A 373 -4.77 16.62 25.72
C ASN A 373 -5.24 15.56 24.72
N ALA A 374 -5.58 15.98 23.49
CA ALA A 374 -5.98 15.07 22.44
C ALA A 374 -4.88 14.04 22.15
N GLN A 375 -3.64 14.49 21.99
CA GLN A 375 -2.49 13.63 21.74
C GLN A 375 -2.28 12.62 22.87
N SER A 376 -2.32 13.05 24.15
CA SER A 376 -2.11 12.12 25.28
C SER A 376 -3.17 11.01 25.35
N TYR A 377 -4.41 11.31 24.96
CA TYR A 377 -5.46 10.31 24.91
C TYR A 377 -5.38 9.43 23.66
N TYR A 378 -4.97 9.97 22.50
CA TYR A 378 -4.67 9.14 21.32
C TYR A 378 -3.52 8.18 21.62
N ASP A 379 -2.41 8.66 22.18
CA ASP A 379 -1.26 7.84 22.59
C ASP A 379 -1.70 6.65 23.46
N SER A 380 -2.48 6.93 24.51
CA SER A 380 -3.03 5.89 25.39
C SER A 380 -3.95 4.89 24.68
N ALA A 381 -4.63 5.28 23.60
CA ALA A 381 -5.48 4.40 22.81
C ALA A 381 -4.70 3.58 21.79
N MET A 382 -3.67 4.17 21.15
CA MET A 382 -2.83 3.53 20.13
C MET A 382 -2.09 2.30 20.65
N VAL A 383 -1.84 2.23 21.96
CA VAL A 383 -1.26 1.03 22.62
C VAL A 383 -2.15 -0.21 22.51
N VAL A 384 -3.47 -0.03 22.31
CA VAL A 384 -4.46 -1.13 22.37
C VAL A 384 -5.11 -1.40 21.01
N ILE A 385 -5.34 -0.37 20.20
CA ILE A 385 -6.01 -0.55 18.90
C ILE A 385 -5.04 -1.11 17.86
N ASP A 386 -5.56 -1.99 16.99
CA ASP A 386 -4.80 -2.60 15.89
C ASP A 386 -5.39 -2.19 14.53
N GLU A 387 -4.77 -2.62 13.44
CA GLU A 387 -5.16 -2.32 12.05
C GLU A 387 -6.61 -2.75 11.72
N THR A 388 -7.20 -3.67 12.49
CA THR A 388 -8.59 -4.11 12.30
C THR A 388 -9.61 -3.19 12.99
N TYR A 389 -9.15 -2.19 13.75
CA TYR A 389 -10.01 -1.23 14.41
C TYR A 389 -10.70 -0.30 13.41
N PRO A 390 -12.00 0.01 13.56
CA PRO A 390 -12.70 0.90 12.64
C PRO A 390 -12.03 2.28 12.52
N ARG A 391 -11.77 2.71 11.29
CA ARG A 391 -11.12 3.99 10.96
C ARG A 391 -9.65 4.10 11.44
N TYR A 392 -8.96 2.97 11.63
CA TYR A 392 -7.57 2.92 12.11
C TYR A 392 -6.62 3.86 11.35
N GLU A 393 -6.64 3.88 10.02
CA GLU A 393 -5.78 4.75 9.20
C GLU A 393 -5.97 6.23 9.58
N SER A 394 -7.22 6.72 9.58
CA SER A 394 -7.51 8.11 9.93
C SER A 394 -7.15 8.48 11.38
N ILE A 395 -7.27 7.53 12.31
CA ILE A 395 -6.88 7.73 13.72
C ILE A 395 -5.35 7.85 13.80
N THR A 396 -4.63 6.99 13.08
CA THR A 396 -3.17 6.93 13.06
C THR A 396 -2.58 8.18 12.42
N GLU A 397 -3.11 8.62 11.28
CA GLU A 397 -2.70 9.89 10.63
C GLU A 397 -2.86 11.08 11.57
N ARG A 398 -4.03 11.19 12.21
CA ARG A 398 -4.30 12.26 13.18
C ARG A 398 -3.37 12.20 14.38
N TYR A 399 -3.16 11.00 14.93
CA TYR A 399 -2.20 10.77 16.02
C TYR A 399 -0.80 11.25 15.63
N ASN A 400 -0.31 10.86 14.45
CA ASN A 400 1.03 11.22 13.98
C ASN A 400 1.18 12.74 13.78
N SER A 401 0.19 13.40 13.17
CA SER A 401 0.21 14.86 13.01
C SER A 401 0.13 15.59 14.35
N LEU A 402 -0.68 15.08 15.29
CA LEU A 402 -0.76 15.64 16.64
C LEU A 402 0.54 15.47 17.39
N THR A 403 1.20 14.32 17.31
CA THR A 403 2.48 14.05 17.96
C THR A 403 3.54 15.05 17.47
N ARG A 404 3.72 15.20 16.15
CA ARG A 404 4.66 16.22 15.59
C ARG A 404 4.37 17.64 16.09
N LEU A 405 3.10 18.02 16.17
CA LEU A 405 2.71 19.32 16.70
C LEU A 405 3.05 19.43 18.19
N THR A 406 2.64 18.45 18.99
CA THR A 406 2.81 18.52 20.44
C THR A 406 4.27 18.44 20.85
N ASP A 407 5.12 17.71 20.12
CA ASP A 407 6.55 17.66 20.39
C ASP A 407 7.16 19.07 20.32
N ASN A 408 6.85 19.83 19.27
CA ASN A 408 7.27 21.22 19.15
C ASN A 408 6.70 22.11 20.27
N LEU A 409 5.40 21.97 20.58
CA LEU A 409 4.79 22.75 21.66
C LEU A 409 5.39 22.40 23.05
N TYR A 410 5.71 21.13 23.29
CA TYR A 410 6.36 20.68 24.51
C TYR A 410 7.79 21.18 24.59
N THR A 411 8.54 21.21 23.49
CA THR A 411 9.88 21.82 23.43
C THR A 411 9.81 23.28 23.87
N VAL A 412 8.89 24.08 23.34
CA VAL A 412 8.73 25.49 23.76
C VAL A 412 8.45 25.59 25.27
N VAL A 413 7.49 24.83 25.78
CA VAL A 413 7.12 24.86 27.21
C VAL A 413 8.25 24.37 28.12
N ARG A 414 8.96 23.32 27.71
CA ARG A 414 10.09 22.74 28.45
C ARG A 414 11.24 23.74 28.52
N GLU A 415 11.66 24.26 27.38
CA GLU A 415 12.77 25.20 27.31
C GLU A 415 12.44 26.52 28.03
N ASP A 416 11.22 27.05 27.91
CA ASP A 416 10.76 28.21 28.69
C ASP A 416 10.88 27.95 30.21
N SER A 417 10.50 26.75 30.66
CA SER A 417 10.60 26.35 32.06
C SER A 417 12.06 26.22 32.51
N LEU A 418 12.92 25.61 31.67
CA LEU A 418 14.34 25.44 31.94
C LEU A 418 15.07 26.80 31.99
N GLN A 419 14.77 27.72 31.08
CA GLN A 419 15.29 29.08 31.08
C GLN A 419 14.79 29.89 32.29
N GLN A 420 13.53 29.70 32.71
CA GLN A 420 13.03 30.32 33.93
C GLN A 420 13.81 29.82 35.15
N ILE A 421 14.08 28.52 35.24
CA ILE A 421 14.93 27.96 36.31
C ILE A 421 16.35 28.50 36.18
N ALA A 422 16.91 28.58 34.97
CA ALA A 422 18.22 29.12 34.65
C ALA A 422 18.40 30.54 35.24
N SER A 423 17.38 31.39 35.09
CA SER A 423 17.34 32.78 35.54
C SER A 423 17.33 32.99 37.06
N LEU A 424 17.00 31.96 37.84
CA LEU A 424 17.05 32.03 39.30
C LEU A 424 18.49 32.17 39.80
N SER A 425 18.69 32.86 40.93
CA SER A 425 19.99 32.82 41.59
C SER A 425 20.33 31.39 42.01
N GLU A 426 21.62 31.05 42.11
CA GLU A 426 22.06 29.72 42.53
C GLU A 426 21.42 29.28 43.86
N SER A 427 21.25 30.23 44.79
CA SER A 427 20.58 29.98 46.08
C SER A 427 19.10 29.62 45.90
N GLU A 428 18.34 30.35 45.08
CA GLU A 428 16.92 30.11 44.84
C GLU A 428 16.69 28.80 44.10
N ARG A 429 17.51 28.54 43.08
CA ARG A 429 17.53 27.28 42.33
C ARG A 429 17.78 26.09 43.25
N ASN A 430 18.75 26.21 44.16
CA ASN A 430 19.05 25.17 45.13
C ASN A 430 17.90 24.92 46.12
N VAL A 431 17.15 25.95 46.52
CA VAL A 431 15.94 25.80 47.33
C VAL A 431 14.85 25.05 46.56
N LEU A 432 14.65 25.40 45.28
CA LEU A 432 13.69 24.74 44.39
C LEU A 432 14.00 23.24 44.23
N VAL A 433 15.25 22.91 43.89
CA VAL A 433 15.69 21.51 43.73
C VAL A 433 15.63 20.74 45.05
N THR A 434 15.97 21.38 46.17
CA THR A 434 15.83 20.75 47.49
C THR A 434 14.38 20.41 47.81
N ARG A 435 13.43 21.27 47.40
CA ARG A 435 11.99 20.98 47.52
C ARG A 435 11.61 19.78 46.67
N TRP A 436 12.01 19.71 45.40
CA TRP A 436 11.71 18.57 44.53
C TRP A 436 12.32 17.26 45.04
N ILE A 437 13.57 17.28 45.51
CA ILE A 437 14.18 16.12 46.17
C ILE A 437 13.36 15.72 47.42
N SER A 438 12.87 16.68 48.20
CA SER A 438 12.03 16.39 49.36
C SER A 438 10.68 15.78 48.98
N GLU A 439 10.08 16.22 47.87
CA GLU A 439 8.84 15.68 47.32
C GLU A 439 9.06 14.27 46.75
N ALA A 440 10.14 14.06 46.00
CA ALA A 440 10.55 12.75 45.50
C ALA A 440 10.81 11.78 46.66
N ARG A 441 11.51 12.21 47.72
CA ARG A 441 11.70 11.41 48.95
C ARG A 441 10.39 11.12 49.65
N ALA A 442 9.48 12.10 49.72
CA ALA A 442 8.17 11.92 50.34
C ALA A 442 7.30 10.94 49.55
N GLU A 443 7.36 10.99 48.22
CA GLU A 443 6.65 10.05 47.35
C GLU A 443 7.26 8.65 47.45
N GLU A 444 8.59 8.52 47.41
CA GLU A 444 9.25 7.23 47.65
C GLU A 444 8.90 6.69 49.05
N GLN A 445 8.85 7.55 50.07
CA GLN A 445 8.41 7.15 51.41
C GLN A 445 6.93 6.78 51.45
N ARG A 446 6.04 7.45 50.72
CA ARG A 446 4.63 7.07 50.60
C ARG A 446 4.50 5.72 49.91
N GLN A 447 5.19 5.50 48.80
CA GLN A 447 5.22 4.22 48.08
C GLN A 447 5.83 3.12 48.97
N ARG A 448 6.93 3.40 49.68
CA ARG A 448 7.52 2.48 50.66
C ARG A 448 6.62 2.26 51.88
N GLN A 449 5.82 3.23 52.30
CA GLN A 449 4.85 3.09 53.40
C GLN A 449 3.62 2.29 52.96
N LEU A 450 3.13 2.46 51.73
CA LEU A 450 2.10 1.62 51.12
C LEU A 450 2.63 0.19 51.00
N ALA A 451 3.82 0.01 50.42
CA ALA A 451 4.48 -1.29 50.34
C ALA A 451 4.84 -1.88 51.71
N SER A 452 5.19 -1.07 52.71
CA SER A 452 5.49 -1.51 54.08
C SER A 452 4.23 -1.75 54.91
N GLN A 453 3.11 -1.09 54.64
CA GLN A 453 1.80 -1.46 55.20
C GLN A 453 1.39 -2.83 54.64
N GLU A 454 1.54 -3.04 53.33
CA GLU A 454 1.36 -4.35 52.70
C GLU A 454 2.32 -5.42 53.27
N MET A 455 3.55 -5.04 53.60
CA MET A 455 4.55 -5.93 54.19
C MET A 455 4.34 -6.17 55.70
N SER A 456 3.84 -5.17 56.44
CA SER A 456 3.49 -5.24 57.87
C SER A 456 2.23 -6.07 58.09
N ASP A 457 1.24 -5.97 57.19
CA ASP A 457 0.12 -6.90 57.11
C ASP A 457 0.64 -8.32 56.85
N ARG A 458 1.57 -8.51 55.90
CA ARG A 458 2.29 -9.80 55.70
C ARG A 458 3.03 -10.31 56.94
N ASN A 459 3.65 -9.43 57.74
CA ASN A 459 4.44 -9.81 58.92
C ASN A 459 3.57 -10.07 60.16
N PHE A 460 2.44 -9.36 60.30
CA PHE A 460 1.39 -9.64 61.29
C PHE A 460 0.82 -11.06 61.10
N PHE A 461 0.67 -11.49 59.84
CA PHE A 461 0.29 -12.88 59.51
C PHE A 461 1.42 -13.91 59.72
N ARG A 462 2.70 -13.53 59.66
CA ARG A 462 3.85 -14.40 60.01
C ARG A 462 4.08 -14.55 61.51
N MET A 463 3.86 -13.52 62.33
CA MET A 463 4.13 -13.58 63.77
C MET A 463 3.12 -14.47 64.52
N ASN A 464 1.90 -14.61 63.98
CA ASN A 464 0.91 -15.60 64.46
C ASN A 464 1.26 -17.06 64.10
N GLN A 465 2.22 -17.28 63.18
CA GLN A 465 2.69 -18.60 62.78
C GLN A 465 3.59 -19.26 63.86
N SER A 466 4.17 -18.49 64.77
CA SER A 466 5.11 -18.99 65.78
C SER A 466 4.48 -19.39 67.13
N ARG A 467 3.18 -19.11 67.36
CA ARG A 467 2.50 -19.34 68.65
C ARG A 467 1.63 -20.60 68.76
N MET A 468 1.44 -21.38 67.70
CA MET A 468 0.50 -22.53 67.71
C MET A 468 1.13 -23.85 67.22
N GLY A 469 2.34 -24.14 67.70
CA GLY A 469 3.05 -25.40 67.47
C GLY A 469 2.73 -26.54 68.44
N LEU A 470 1.72 -26.46 69.32
CA LEU A 470 1.37 -27.54 70.24
C LEU A 470 -0.14 -27.59 70.56
N THR A 471 -0.93 -28.27 69.73
CA THR A 471 -1.92 -29.28 70.16
C THR A 471 -2.59 -29.93 68.95
N ARG A 472 -2.41 -31.25 68.82
CA ARG A 472 -3.02 -32.10 67.79
C ARG A 472 -4.01 -33.01 68.50
N ASN A 473 -5.30 -32.70 68.42
CA ASN A 473 -6.42 -33.65 68.29
C ASN A 473 -7.75 -33.02 68.70
N GLN A 474 -8.55 -32.60 67.72
CA GLN A 474 -9.94 -33.05 67.57
C GLN A 474 -10.49 -32.64 66.19
N GLN A 475 -11.30 -33.53 65.62
CA GLN A 475 -11.89 -33.44 64.28
C GLN A 475 -12.78 -32.20 64.10
N GLY A 476 -12.65 -31.58 62.92
CA GLY A 476 -13.65 -30.67 62.36
C GLY A 476 -13.63 -30.78 60.83
N SER A 477 -14.70 -31.31 60.26
CA SER A 477 -15.00 -31.25 58.82
C SER A 477 -15.19 -29.78 58.44
N GLY A 478 -14.15 -29.18 57.86
CA GLY A 478 -14.14 -27.77 57.46
C GLY A 478 -13.56 -27.62 56.05
N TRP A 479 -14.12 -26.66 55.31
CA TRP A 479 -13.67 -26.21 53.97
C TRP A 479 -12.13 -26.15 53.87
N TYR A 480 -11.58 -26.53 52.72
CA TYR A 480 -10.14 -26.76 52.47
C TYR A 480 -9.21 -25.70 53.08
N PHE A 481 -9.61 -24.41 53.07
CA PHE A 481 -8.79 -23.31 53.60
C PHE A 481 -8.83 -23.12 55.12
N TYR A 482 -9.72 -23.82 55.83
CA TYR A 482 -9.77 -23.82 57.29
C TYR A 482 -8.86 -24.88 57.92
N ASN A 483 -8.19 -25.71 57.10
CA ASN A 483 -7.15 -26.63 57.55
C ASN A 483 -5.76 -26.07 57.18
N PRO A 484 -5.04 -25.45 58.12
CA PRO A 484 -3.80 -24.72 57.85
C PRO A 484 -2.68 -25.62 57.28
N THR A 485 -2.67 -26.90 57.64
CA THR A 485 -1.68 -27.86 57.15
C THR A 485 -1.88 -28.19 55.68
N THR A 486 -3.13 -28.15 55.20
CA THR A 486 -3.48 -28.43 53.81
C THR A 486 -3.26 -27.20 52.92
N VAL A 487 -3.51 -26.01 53.44
CA VAL A 487 -3.18 -24.73 52.77
C VAL A 487 -1.68 -24.55 52.60
N ALA A 488 -0.87 -24.95 53.59
CA ALA A 488 0.59 -24.89 53.48
C ALA A 488 1.13 -25.81 52.38
N TYR A 489 0.58 -27.04 52.27
CA TYR A 489 0.92 -27.97 51.18
C TYR A 489 0.46 -27.44 49.82
N GLY A 490 -0.80 -26.96 49.74
CA GLY A 490 -1.37 -26.35 48.54
C GLY A 490 -0.61 -25.09 48.09
N LYS A 491 0.04 -24.36 49.00
CA LYS A 491 0.86 -23.18 48.68
C LYS A 491 2.20 -23.54 48.03
N VAL A 492 2.83 -24.63 48.46
CA VAL A 492 4.05 -25.17 47.83
C VAL A 492 3.73 -25.72 46.45
N GLU A 493 2.63 -26.47 46.32
CA GLU A 493 2.12 -26.99 45.05
C GLU A 493 1.71 -25.84 44.11
N PHE A 494 1.09 -24.80 44.65
CA PHE A 494 0.75 -23.58 43.92
C PHE A 494 1.99 -22.87 43.33
N GLN A 495 3.06 -22.73 44.12
CA GLN A 495 4.33 -22.16 43.64
C GLN A 495 5.06 -23.05 42.64
N GLN A 496 4.93 -24.37 42.75
CA GLN A 496 5.49 -25.31 41.77
C GLN A 496 4.76 -25.25 40.42
N ILE A 497 3.45 -25.07 40.41
CA ILE A 497 2.64 -25.02 39.18
C ILE A 497 2.68 -23.62 38.54
N TRP A 498 2.69 -22.55 39.34
CA TRP A 498 2.48 -21.18 38.84
C TRP A 498 3.64 -20.22 39.08
N GLY A 499 4.71 -20.63 39.77
CA GLY A 499 5.86 -19.78 40.11
C GLY A 499 5.57 -18.74 41.20
N GLN A 500 6.46 -17.76 41.37
CA GLN A 500 6.27 -16.65 42.31
C GLN A 500 5.43 -15.54 41.67
N ARG A 501 4.10 -15.67 41.75
CA ARG A 501 3.17 -14.64 41.22
C ARG A 501 3.04 -13.46 42.19
N LYS A 502 3.04 -12.24 41.64
CA LYS A 502 2.74 -11.02 42.40
C LYS A 502 1.30 -11.05 42.91
N LEU A 503 1.06 -10.43 44.07
CA LEU A 503 -0.28 -10.24 44.61
C LEU A 503 -0.89 -9.04 43.90
N GLU A 504 -1.51 -9.33 42.78
CA GLU A 504 -2.19 -8.39 41.90
C GLU A 504 -3.46 -9.09 41.40
N ASP A 505 -4.45 -8.33 40.98
CA ASP A 505 -5.68 -8.90 40.45
C ASP A 505 -5.38 -9.74 39.19
N ASP A 506 -6.19 -10.77 38.93
CA ASP A 506 -6.01 -11.72 37.81
C ASP A 506 -4.71 -12.53 37.78
N TRP A 507 -4.07 -12.76 38.94
CA TRP A 507 -2.81 -13.51 39.05
C TRP A 507 -2.79 -14.92 38.38
N ARG A 508 -3.96 -15.51 38.07
CA ARG A 508 -4.14 -16.91 37.64
C ARG A 508 -4.25 -17.14 36.12
N ARG A 509 -4.02 -16.11 35.29
CA ARG A 509 -4.06 -16.23 33.82
C ARG A 509 -2.79 -16.89 33.25
N SER A 510 -2.95 -17.93 32.43
CA SER A 510 -1.86 -18.66 31.76
C SER A 510 -1.10 -17.81 30.72
N ASN A 511 -1.74 -16.74 30.24
CA ASN A 511 -1.21 -15.78 29.28
C ASN A 511 -0.86 -14.44 29.93
N LYS A 512 -0.25 -14.45 31.12
CA LYS A 512 0.61 -13.32 31.50
C LYS A 512 1.93 -13.51 30.75
N ASN A 513 1.92 -13.21 29.45
CA ASN A 513 3.17 -12.88 28.78
C ASN A 513 3.77 -11.77 29.62
N SER A 514 4.86 -12.08 30.30
CA SER A 514 5.92 -11.11 30.57
C SER A 514 6.00 -10.23 29.33
N ALA A 515 5.85 -8.91 29.50
CA ALA A 515 6.20 -7.92 28.49
C ALA A 515 7.40 -8.47 27.74
N SER A 516 7.18 -8.71 26.44
CA SER A 516 8.15 -9.36 25.59
C SER A 516 9.46 -8.63 25.77
N GLN A 517 10.53 -9.39 25.92
CA GLN A 517 11.89 -8.86 25.98
C GLN A 517 12.21 -7.94 24.77
N PHE A 518 11.38 -7.99 23.72
CA PHE A 518 11.35 -7.08 22.58
C PHE A 518 10.94 -5.62 22.90
N ASP A 519 10.05 -5.35 23.88
CA ASP A 519 9.64 -3.96 24.20
C ASP A 519 10.76 -3.19 24.94
N MET A 520 11.68 -3.91 25.58
CA MET A 520 12.85 -3.29 26.23
C MET A 520 13.99 -3.08 25.23
N GLU A 521 14.08 -3.92 24.21
CA GLU A 521 15.10 -3.87 23.16
C GLU A 521 14.78 -2.78 22.10
N GLU A 522 13.50 -2.49 21.85
CA GLU A 522 13.07 -1.42 20.94
C GLU A 522 13.12 -0.02 21.59
N LEU A 523 12.87 0.08 22.90
CA LEU A 523 13.17 1.29 23.68
C LEU A 523 14.69 1.51 23.82
N GLU A 524 15.49 0.46 24.02
CA GLU A 524 16.96 0.56 24.02
C GLU A 524 17.51 0.89 22.61
N ALA A 525 16.87 0.46 21.53
CA ALA A 525 17.27 0.77 20.16
C ALA A 525 16.97 2.23 19.76
N LEU A 526 15.90 2.83 20.30
CA LEU A 526 15.59 4.26 20.15
C LEU A 526 16.57 5.16 20.94
N GLU A 527 17.15 4.67 22.03
CA GLU A 527 18.23 5.35 22.77
C GLU A 527 19.63 5.08 22.19
N ALA A 528 19.86 3.98 21.48
CA ALA A 528 21.16 3.59 20.94
C ALA A 528 21.58 4.35 19.66
N GLY A 529 20.71 5.17 19.09
CA GLY A 529 20.98 5.96 17.87
C GLY A 529 21.65 7.32 18.11
N ILE A 530 21.82 7.74 19.36
CA ILE A 530 22.45 9.02 19.70
C ILE A 530 23.88 8.73 20.18
N ASP A 531 24.86 8.92 19.30
CA ASP A 531 26.26 9.00 19.68
C ASP A 531 26.51 10.30 20.46
N SER A 532 26.14 10.29 21.75
CA SER A 532 26.61 11.25 22.75
C SER A 532 26.99 10.50 24.00
N SER A 533 28.28 10.52 24.30
CA SER A 533 28.90 9.86 25.44
C SER A 533 28.74 10.68 26.73
N GLU A 534 27.50 11.05 27.07
CA GLU A 534 27.18 11.71 28.34
C GLU A 534 26.48 10.75 29.29
N ILE A 535 27.15 10.43 30.41
CA ILE A 535 26.56 9.62 31.49
C ILE A 535 25.49 10.49 32.18
N ARG A 536 24.22 10.27 31.86
CA ARG A 536 23.10 10.99 32.49
C ARG A 536 22.91 10.56 33.94
N VAL A 537 22.51 11.51 34.79
CA VAL A 537 22.18 11.21 36.19
C VAL A 537 20.73 10.74 36.21
N GLU A 538 20.48 9.49 36.63
CA GLU A 538 19.13 8.90 36.68
C GLU A 538 18.45 9.04 38.05
N ASN A 539 19.21 9.32 39.11
CA ASN A 539 18.70 9.30 40.48
C ASN A 539 17.99 10.62 40.86
N PRO A 540 16.65 10.65 41.00
CA PRO A 540 15.90 11.87 41.36
C PRO A 540 16.16 12.35 42.80
N MET A 541 17.01 11.67 43.58
CA MET A 541 17.45 12.11 44.91
C MET A 541 18.70 12.98 44.86
N GLU A 542 19.35 13.04 43.70
CA GLU A 542 20.55 13.83 43.45
C GLU A 542 20.17 15.18 42.84
N ARG A 543 20.97 16.21 43.14
CA ARG A 543 20.67 17.57 42.67
C ARG A 543 20.91 17.66 41.17
N GLU A 544 21.96 16.99 40.72
CA GLU A 544 22.46 16.93 39.36
C GLU A 544 21.39 16.39 38.41
N TYR A 545 20.52 15.47 38.86
CA TYR A 545 19.36 14.98 38.10
C TYR A 545 18.44 16.10 37.60
N TYR A 546 18.16 17.09 38.44
CA TYR A 546 17.26 18.21 38.11
C TYR A 546 17.97 19.38 37.42
N LEU A 547 19.31 19.40 37.43
CA LEU A 547 20.10 20.50 36.89
C LEU A 547 20.78 20.15 35.56
N GLN A 548 20.87 18.87 35.18
CA GLN A 548 21.60 18.42 34.00
C GLN A 548 21.11 19.05 32.68
N ASP A 549 19.81 19.33 32.56
CA ASP A 549 19.22 19.96 31.37
C ASP A 549 19.04 21.49 31.52
N VAL A 550 19.40 22.09 32.67
CA VAL A 550 19.18 23.53 32.89
C VAL A 550 20.28 24.32 32.17
N PRO A 551 19.97 25.27 31.27
CA PRO A 551 20.97 26.01 30.52
C PRO A 551 21.66 27.06 31.40
N LEU A 552 22.74 26.68 32.07
CA LEU A 552 23.47 27.54 33.01
C LEU A 552 24.60 28.35 32.37
N THR A 553 25.05 27.96 31.18
CA THR A 553 26.12 28.63 30.43
C THR A 553 25.53 29.48 29.30
N GLU A 554 26.28 30.46 28.81
CA GLU A 554 25.85 31.27 27.66
C GLU A 554 25.63 30.41 26.41
N GLU A 555 26.47 29.40 26.19
CA GLU A 555 26.35 28.46 25.07
C GLU A 555 25.07 27.60 25.17
N ALA A 556 24.83 26.98 26.34
CA ALA A 556 23.61 26.18 26.55
C ALA A 556 22.33 27.04 26.50
N MET A 557 22.40 28.29 26.94
CA MET A 557 21.29 29.24 26.81
C MET A 557 21.03 29.59 25.34
N ALA A 558 22.08 29.80 24.55
CA ALA A 558 21.95 30.06 23.12
C ALA A 558 21.34 28.87 22.37
N GLU A 559 21.71 27.64 22.74
CA GLU A 559 21.12 26.41 22.22
C GLU A 559 19.65 26.26 22.63
N SER A 560 19.31 26.48 23.89
CA SER A 560 17.91 26.47 24.37
C SER A 560 17.05 27.48 23.62
N HIS A 561 17.56 28.70 23.37
CA HIS A 561 16.88 29.68 22.52
C HIS A 561 16.75 29.23 21.06
N GLN A 562 17.73 28.50 20.51
CA GLN A 562 17.64 27.92 19.17
C GLN A 562 16.52 26.87 19.10
N GLN A 563 16.44 25.96 20.07
CA GLN A 563 15.36 24.95 20.13
C GLN A 563 13.97 25.60 20.18
N ILE A 564 13.80 26.69 20.95
CA ILE A 564 12.52 27.45 20.95
C ILE A 564 12.23 28.07 19.58
N ARG A 565 13.24 28.65 18.92
CA ARG A 565 13.05 29.27 17.58
C ARG A 565 12.56 28.25 16.57
N ASP A 566 13.24 27.11 16.52
CA ASP A 566 12.95 26.01 15.58
C ASP A 566 11.55 25.45 15.86
N ALA A 567 11.25 25.18 17.13
CA ALA A 567 9.95 24.65 17.54
C ALA A 567 8.77 25.60 17.27
N LEU A 568 8.92 26.91 17.49
CA LEU A 568 7.88 27.89 17.15
C LEU A 568 7.65 27.97 15.65
N PHE A 569 8.72 27.97 14.85
CA PHE A 569 8.63 28.02 13.40
C PHE A 569 7.92 26.77 12.85
N ASP A 570 8.33 25.58 13.31
CA ASP A 570 7.76 24.30 12.88
C ASP A 570 6.33 24.11 13.37
N ALA A 571 6.00 24.50 14.61
CA ALA A 571 4.63 24.50 15.10
C ALA A 571 3.73 25.41 14.24
N GLY A 572 4.21 26.60 13.85
CA GLY A 572 3.50 27.50 12.93
C GLY A 572 3.19 26.85 11.59
N ARG A 573 4.17 26.13 11.03
CA ARG A 573 4.04 25.39 9.77
C ARG A 573 3.04 24.25 9.90
N ILE A 574 3.16 23.43 10.94
CA ILE A 574 2.28 22.29 11.19
C ILE A 574 0.84 22.75 11.42
N PHE A 575 0.62 23.82 12.19
CA PHE A 575 -0.72 24.41 12.35
C PHE A 575 -1.34 24.82 11.02
N ARG A 576 -0.54 25.37 10.09
CA ARG A 576 -1.01 25.77 8.76
C ARG A 576 -1.31 24.57 7.87
N GLN A 577 -0.38 23.61 7.78
CA GLN A 577 -0.42 22.51 6.81
C GLN A 577 -1.35 21.37 7.25
N ASP A 578 -1.22 20.92 8.49
CA ASP A 578 -1.85 19.67 8.94
C ASP A 578 -3.23 19.91 9.58
N PHE A 579 -3.47 21.12 10.09
CA PHE A 579 -4.66 21.44 10.88
C PHE A 579 -5.49 22.61 10.35
N GLU A 580 -5.01 23.29 9.30
CA GLU A 580 -5.62 24.52 8.74
C GLU A 580 -5.98 25.57 9.81
N ASN A 581 -5.25 25.56 10.94
CA ASN A 581 -5.50 26.44 12.07
C ASN A 581 -4.68 27.71 11.93
N TYR A 582 -5.07 28.55 10.95
CA TYR A 582 -4.34 29.75 10.58
C TYR A 582 -4.15 30.73 11.74
N GLU A 583 -5.13 30.86 12.64
CA GLU A 583 -5.00 31.71 13.84
C GLU A 583 -3.87 31.24 14.77
N ARG A 584 -3.74 29.92 15.01
CA ARG A 584 -2.65 29.37 15.82
C ARG A 584 -1.31 29.48 15.10
N ALA A 585 -1.27 29.26 13.79
CA ALA A 585 -0.07 29.45 12.99
C ALA A 585 0.46 30.89 13.08
N ILE A 586 -0.42 31.89 12.92
CA ILE A 586 -0.10 33.31 13.08
C ILE A 586 0.48 33.56 14.47
N GLN A 587 -0.15 33.04 15.54
CA GLN A 587 0.34 33.21 16.90
C GLN A 587 1.78 32.70 17.07
N GLN A 588 2.12 31.53 16.51
CA GLN A 588 3.48 30.98 16.65
C GLN A 588 4.52 31.83 15.93
N TYR A 589 4.24 32.28 14.70
CA TYR A 589 5.16 33.13 13.95
C TYR A 589 5.32 34.53 14.56
N GLU A 590 4.24 35.12 15.09
CA GLU A 590 4.31 36.39 15.80
C GLU A 590 5.10 36.28 17.10
N GLU A 591 4.88 35.20 17.86
CA GLU A 591 5.63 34.93 19.08
C GLU A 591 7.12 34.74 18.79
N LEU A 592 7.47 34.01 17.74
CA LEU A 592 8.85 33.86 17.26
C LEU A 592 9.51 35.21 16.97
N LEU A 593 8.83 36.08 16.22
CA LEU A 593 9.35 37.40 15.84
C LEU A 593 9.41 38.37 17.02
N GLN A 594 8.46 38.27 17.96
CA GLN A 594 8.46 39.10 19.16
C GLN A 594 9.58 38.72 20.12
N ARG A 595 9.81 37.42 20.31
CA ARG A 595 10.83 36.89 21.24
C ARG A 595 12.25 37.03 20.67
N TYR A 596 12.42 36.94 19.35
CA TYR A 596 13.72 36.91 18.70
C TYR A 596 13.77 37.85 17.48
N ASP A 597 14.39 39.02 17.60
CA ASP A 597 14.61 39.97 16.49
C ASP A 597 16.03 40.55 16.53
N PRO A 598 16.87 40.38 15.47
CA PRO A 598 16.65 39.54 14.28
C PRO A 598 16.87 38.04 14.56
N ASN A 599 16.28 37.17 13.73
CA ASN A 599 16.48 35.73 13.81
C ASN A 599 16.58 35.09 12.41
N THR A 600 17.12 33.87 12.30
CA THR A 600 17.35 33.18 11.02
C THR A 600 16.06 32.95 10.21
N TYR A 601 14.92 32.80 10.88
CA TYR A 601 13.61 32.59 10.25
C TYR A 601 12.83 33.88 10.01
N GLN A 602 13.41 35.06 10.28
CA GLN A 602 12.67 36.33 10.27
C GLN A 602 12.01 36.60 8.91
N LEU A 603 12.78 36.50 7.82
CA LEU A 603 12.28 36.71 6.46
C LEU A 603 11.23 35.67 6.08
N SER A 604 11.44 34.39 6.39
CA SER A 604 10.48 33.31 6.13
C SER A 604 9.18 33.52 6.93
N SER A 605 9.28 33.91 8.19
CA SER A 605 8.12 34.17 9.05
C SER A 605 7.31 35.37 8.59
N TYR A 606 7.97 36.45 8.10
CA TYR A 606 7.25 37.56 7.47
C TYR A 606 6.49 37.11 6.23
N PHE A 607 7.08 36.24 5.40
CA PHE A 607 6.42 35.73 4.21
C PHE A 607 5.22 34.84 4.55
N GLU A 608 5.39 33.91 5.50
CA GLU A 608 4.28 33.07 6.00
C GLU A 608 3.16 33.92 6.61
N LEU A 609 3.49 34.94 7.40
CA LEU A 609 2.50 35.85 7.97
C LEU A 609 1.77 36.68 6.91
N TRP A 610 2.45 37.11 5.85
CA TRP A 610 1.80 37.79 4.72
C TRP A 610 0.73 36.90 4.06
N ASP A 611 1.02 35.61 3.83
CA ASP A 611 0.11 34.63 3.26
C ASP A 611 -1.04 34.29 4.22
N LEU A 612 -0.71 33.96 5.47
CA LEU A 612 -1.68 33.61 6.51
C LEU A 612 -2.66 34.76 6.78
N TYR A 613 -2.19 36.01 6.82
CA TYR A 613 -3.06 37.16 7.01
C TYR A 613 -4.01 37.40 5.82
N GLN A 614 -3.64 37.02 4.59
CA GLN A 614 -4.59 37.00 3.47
C GLN A 614 -5.66 35.92 3.66
N LYS A 615 -5.27 34.72 4.08
CA LYS A 615 -6.19 33.59 4.29
C LYS A 615 -7.25 33.88 5.36
N VAL A 616 -6.89 34.61 6.42
CA VAL A 616 -7.86 35.04 7.46
C VAL A 616 -8.58 36.35 7.12
N GLY A 617 -8.28 36.98 5.98
CA GLY A 617 -8.96 38.18 5.47
C GLY A 617 -8.51 39.51 6.10
N ASP A 618 -7.37 39.55 6.79
CA ASP A 618 -6.80 40.79 7.35
C ASP A 618 -5.76 41.40 6.38
N GLN A 619 -6.28 42.13 5.40
CA GLN A 619 -5.44 42.79 4.40
C GLN A 619 -4.44 43.79 5.01
N GLN A 620 -4.81 44.46 6.11
CA GLN A 620 -3.96 45.48 6.73
C GLN A 620 -2.69 44.85 7.30
N ARG A 621 -2.83 43.73 8.02
CA ARG A 621 -1.68 42.98 8.55
C ARG A 621 -0.89 42.31 7.45
N SER A 622 -1.54 41.77 6.42
CA SER A 622 -0.84 41.20 5.27
C SER A 622 0.04 42.26 4.57
N ASP A 623 -0.52 43.42 4.24
CA ASP A 623 0.21 44.52 3.61
C ASP A 623 1.37 45.03 4.49
N TYR A 624 1.19 45.02 5.81
CA TYR A 624 2.26 45.35 6.75
C TYR A 624 3.48 44.42 6.59
N TYR A 625 3.28 43.09 6.59
CA TYR A 625 4.39 42.14 6.42
C TYR A 625 4.98 42.16 5.01
N LYS A 626 4.14 42.34 3.97
CA LYS A 626 4.63 42.57 2.60
C LYS A 626 5.59 43.75 2.54
N ASN A 627 5.22 44.88 3.11
CA ASN A 627 6.03 46.10 3.10
C ASN A 627 7.33 45.94 3.89
N LEU A 628 7.33 45.19 5.00
CA LEU A 628 8.56 44.87 5.74
C LEU A 628 9.54 44.07 4.86
N ILE A 629 9.05 43.07 4.11
CA ILE A 629 9.89 42.26 3.22
C ILE A 629 10.49 43.14 2.11
N VAL A 630 9.66 43.94 1.44
CA VAL A 630 10.10 44.80 0.33
C VAL A 630 11.07 45.90 0.79
N ALA A 631 10.86 46.49 1.97
CA ALA A 631 11.69 47.57 2.48
C ALA A 631 13.03 47.09 3.06
N ASN A 632 13.02 45.99 3.84
CA ASN A 632 14.20 45.53 4.57
C ASN A 632 15.02 44.47 3.82
N TYR A 633 14.41 43.74 2.87
CA TYR A 633 15.06 42.68 2.11
C TYR A 633 14.85 42.84 0.59
N PRO A 634 15.07 44.02 -0.02
CA PRO A 634 14.71 44.30 -1.41
C PRO A 634 15.38 43.35 -2.43
N ASP A 635 16.57 42.85 -2.12
CA ASP A 635 17.30 41.92 -2.99
C ASP A 635 16.88 40.46 -2.83
N SER A 636 16.10 40.14 -1.78
CA SER A 636 15.62 38.78 -1.53
C SER A 636 14.65 38.32 -2.60
N LYS A 637 14.67 37.01 -2.87
CA LYS A 637 13.74 36.40 -3.82
C LYS A 637 12.27 36.62 -3.40
N TYR A 638 11.98 36.64 -2.09
CA TYR A 638 10.65 36.96 -1.55
C TYR A 638 10.22 38.39 -1.87
N ALA A 639 11.08 39.40 -1.65
CA ALA A 639 10.75 40.79 -1.98
C ALA A 639 10.53 40.98 -3.48
N LYS A 640 11.42 40.40 -4.30
CA LYS A 640 11.31 40.48 -5.75
C LYS A 640 10.03 39.80 -6.26
N PHE A 641 9.62 38.69 -5.66
CA PHE A 641 8.33 38.04 -5.93
C PHE A 641 7.11 38.88 -5.50
N LEU A 642 7.17 39.49 -4.31
CA LEU A 642 6.06 40.31 -3.79
C LEU A 642 5.85 41.61 -4.57
N VAL A 643 6.91 42.11 -5.23
CA VAL A 643 6.87 43.26 -6.14
C VAL A 643 6.53 42.84 -7.56
N ASN A 644 7.15 41.76 -8.05
CA ASN A 644 6.90 41.15 -9.35
C ASN A 644 6.53 39.68 -9.17
N PRO A 645 5.25 39.30 -9.26
CA PRO A 645 4.80 37.91 -9.17
C PRO A 645 5.46 36.98 -10.21
N ASN A 646 5.97 37.53 -11.32
CA ASN A 646 6.69 36.79 -12.36
C ASN A 646 8.21 36.73 -12.10
N PHE A 647 8.73 37.26 -10.99
CA PHE A 647 10.17 37.34 -10.73
C PHE A 647 10.87 35.98 -10.83
N PHE A 648 10.29 34.93 -10.25
CA PHE A 648 10.87 33.59 -10.36
C PHE A 648 10.84 33.09 -11.80
N ILE A 649 9.80 33.42 -12.58
CA ILE A 649 9.71 33.09 -14.01
C ILE A 649 10.83 33.79 -14.81
N GLU A 650 11.06 35.08 -14.53
CA GLU A 650 12.06 35.91 -15.23
C GLU A 650 13.51 35.60 -14.83
N LEU A 651 13.77 35.40 -13.53
CA LEU A 651 15.09 35.05 -12.98
C LEU A 651 15.65 33.82 -13.69
N GLU A 652 14.74 32.93 -13.99
CA GLU A 652 15.11 31.63 -14.45
C GLU A 652 15.14 31.54 -15.96
N ALA A 653 14.17 32.12 -16.69
CA ALA A 653 14.30 32.32 -18.13
C ALA A 653 15.65 33.00 -18.50
N ARG A 654 16.17 33.87 -17.62
CA ARG A 654 17.53 34.43 -17.70
C ARG A 654 18.63 33.39 -17.46
N GLN A 655 18.58 32.62 -16.37
CA GLN A 655 19.54 31.54 -16.09
C GLN A 655 19.62 30.52 -17.22
N ASP A 656 18.49 30.30 -17.86
CA ASP A 656 18.28 29.20 -18.77
C ASP A 656 18.64 29.64 -20.22
N SER A 657 18.50 30.94 -20.51
CA SER A 657 19.16 31.64 -21.62
C SER A 657 20.69 31.66 -21.48
N VAL A 658 21.22 31.89 -20.26
CA VAL A 658 22.66 31.81 -19.95
C VAL A 658 23.21 30.40 -20.21
N ASN A 659 22.48 29.37 -19.78
CA ASN A 659 22.84 27.96 -19.98
C ASN A 659 22.87 27.59 -21.48
N ASN A 660 21.85 27.98 -22.25
CA ASN A 660 21.82 27.71 -23.70
C ASN A 660 22.97 28.39 -24.44
N LEU A 661 23.22 29.67 -24.15
CA LEU A 661 24.33 30.40 -24.75
C LEU A 661 25.67 29.77 -24.35
N TYR A 662 25.81 29.28 -23.12
CA TYR A 662 27.00 28.56 -22.69
C TYR A 662 27.18 27.22 -23.41
N GLN A 663 26.12 26.44 -23.60
CA GLN A 663 26.15 25.22 -24.41
C GLN A 663 26.57 25.50 -25.85
N GLN A 664 26.04 26.56 -26.46
CA GLN A 664 26.41 26.98 -27.81
C GLN A 664 27.87 27.46 -27.87
N ALA A 665 28.31 28.23 -26.88
CA ALA A 665 29.70 28.67 -26.75
C ALA A 665 30.64 27.47 -26.66
N PHE A 666 30.30 26.50 -25.79
CA PHE A 666 31.09 25.31 -25.53
C PHE A 666 31.10 24.32 -26.71
N TYR A 667 29.95 24.12 -27.37
CA TYR A 667 29.87 23.30 -28.59
C TYR A 667 30.73 23.89 -29.71
N ASN A 668 30.60 25.19 -29.98
CA ASN A 668 31.44 25.84 -31.00
C ASN A 668 32.92 25.80 -30.63
N PHE A 669 33.23 25.92 -29.34
CA PHE A 669 34.57 25.77 -28.82
C PHE A 669 35.13 24.36 -29.09
N GLN A 670 34.37 23.30 -28.79
CA GLN A 670 34.73 21.91 -29.08
C GLN A 670 34.80 21.59 -30.57
N GLN A 671 34.04 22.28 -31.43
CA GLN A 671 34.16 22.11 -32.88
C GLN A 671 35.34 22.90 -33.47
N GLY A 672 36.13 23.61 -32.65
CA GLY A 672 37.22 24.48 -33.08
C GLY A 672 36.74 25.78 -33.75
N ASN A 673 35.44 26.08 -33.69
CA ASN A 673 34.85 27.33 -34.19
C ASN A 673 34.99 28.44 -33.14
N TYR A 674 36.23 28.84 -32.87
CA TYR A 674 36.58 29.81 -31.84
C TYR A 674 35.92 31.19 -31.98
N PRO A 675 35.77 31.79 -33.18
CA PRO A 675 35.08 33.08 -33.32
C PRO A 675 33.63 33.02 -32.84
N ALA A 676 32.87 31.99 -33.25
CA ALA A 676 31.49 31.82 -32.83
C ALA A 676 31.38 31.52 -31.32
N ALA A 677 32.31 30.73 -30.78
CA ALA A 677 32.38 30.48 -29.35
C ALA A 677 32.54 31.78 -28.55
N ASN A 678 33.42 32.69 -28.98
CA ASN A 678 33.62 33.98 -28.32
C ASN A 678 32.38 34.89 -28.43
N ASP A 679 31.70 34.91 -29.59
CA ASP A 679 30.47 35.69 -29.77
C ASP A 679 29.38 35.27 -28.78
N PHE A 680 29.23 33.97 -28.52
CA PHE A 680 28.30 33.47 -27.49
C PHE A 680 28.79 33.83 -26.08
N VAL A 681 30.09 33.76 -25.78
CA VAL A 681 30.63 34.21 -24.49
C VAL A 681 30.31 35.69 -24.20
N GLN A 682 30.44 36.57 -25.19
CA GLN A 682 30.08 37.99 -25.01
C GLN A 682 28.59 38.19 -24.71
N GLN A 683 27.71 37.37 -25.31
CA GLN A 683 26.27 37.40 -25.02
C GLN A 683 25.97 36.92 -23.61
N ILE A 684 26.63 35.85 -23.14
CA ILE A 684 26.47 35.34 -21.77
C ILE A 684 26.83 36.43 -20.75
N LYS A 685 27.93 37.16 -20.95
CA LYS A 685 28.37 38.22 -20.02
C LYS A 685 27.34 39.35 -19.85
N GLN A 686 26.53 39.65 -20.87
CA GLN A 686 25.48 40.67 -20.80
C GLN A 686 24.28 40.26 -19.94
N LEU A 687 24.09 38.95 -19.73
CA LEU A 687 23.05 38.38 -18.88
C LEU A 687 23.50 38.20 -17.41
N GLU A 688 24.65 38.79 -17.05
CA GLU A 688 25.31 38.73 -15.73
C GLU A 688 25.23 37.31 -15.11
N PRO A 689 26.03 36.36 -15.63
CA PRO A 689 26.01 34.97 -15.18
C PRO A 689 26.53 34.88 -13.74
N ASP A 690 26.24 33.77 -13.08
CA ASP A 690 26.69 33.55 -11.70
C ASP A 690 28.22 33.41 -11.59
N THR A 691 28.71 33.42 -10.35
CA THR A 691 30.14 33.36 -10.06
C THR A 691 30.81 32.05 -10.44
N LEU A 692 30.04 30.98 -10.65
CA LEU A 692 30.55 29.65 -11.01
C LEU A 692 30.80 29.53 -12.52
N LEU A 693 29.96 30.17 -13.34
CA LEU A 693 30.06 30.12 -14.79
C LEU A 693 31.10 31.10 -15.37
N LEU A 694 31.33 32.23 -14.70
CA LEU A 694 32.31 33.25 -15.10
C LEU A 694 33.72 32.73 -15.47
N PRO A 695 34.39 31.91 -14.64
CA PRO A 695 35.70 31.36 -15.01
C PRO A 695 35.64 30.47 -16.26
N LYS A 696 34.55 29.73 -16.47
CA LYS A 696 34.42 28.81 -17.60
C LYS A 696 34.29 29.54 -18.93
N ILE A 697 33.42 30.54 -18.99
CA ILE A 697 33.26 31.34 -20.21
C ILE A 697 34.50 32.20 -20.50
N SER A 698 35.17 32.69 -19.44
CA SER A 698 36.43 33.43 -19.60
C SER A 698 37.55 32.55 -20.14
N PHE A 699 37.59 31.26 -19.78
CA PHE A 699 38.55 30.32 -20.33
C PHE A 699 38.33 30.08 -21.82
N ILE A 700 37.06 29.83 -22.23
CA ILE A 700 36.66 29.67 -23.65
C ILE A 700 37.09 30.89 -24.47
N GLU A 701 36.80 32.09 -23.99
CA GLU A 701 37.22 33.36 -24.61
C GLU A 701 38.75 33.46 -24.72
N THR A 702 39.49 33.14 -23.65
CA THR A 702 40.96 33.20 -23.62
C THR A 702 41.59 32.32 -24.69
N ILE A 703 41.10 31.08 -24.84
CA ILE A 703 41.59 30.15 -25.87
C ILE A 703 41.15 30.62 -27.25
N ALA A 704 39.88 31.03 -27.40
CA ALA A 704 39.32 31.42 -28.69
C ALA A 704 40.05 32.62 -29.32
N GLU A 705 40.39 33.62 -28.52
CA GLU A 705 41.17 34.77 -28.96
C GLU A 705 42.64 34.40 -29.17
N GLY A 706 43.21 33.59 -28.28
CA GLY A 706 44.61 33.19 -28.30
C GLY A 706 45.04 32.41 -29.55
N VAL A 707 44.16 31.55 -30.10
CA VAL A 707 44.42 30.77 -31.33
C VAL A 707 44.71 31.66 -32.55
N GLY A 708 44.23 32.91 -32.56
CA GLY A 708 44.49 33.89 -33.62
C GLY A 708 45.77 34.71 -33.44
N THR A 709 46.52 34.50 -32.37
CA THR A 709 47.69 35.32 -31.97
C THR A 709 49.00 34.56 -32.06
N ASP A 710 50.13 35.24 -31.81
CA ASP A 710 51.42 34.56 -31.65
C ASP A 710 51.54 33.86 -30.27
N PHE A 711 52.50 32.93 -30.16
CA PHE A 711 52.65 32.08 -28.98
C PHE A 711 52.95 32.85 -27.69
N ASP A 712 53.71 33.95 -27.78
CA ASP A 712 54.05 34.77 -26.62
C ASP A 712 52.81 35.52 -26.11
N GLN A 713 51.98 36.04 -27.04
CA GLN A 713 50.73 36.70 -26.72
C GLN A 713 49.71 35.73 -26.12
N PHE A 714 49.56 34.53 -26.70
CA PHE A 714 48.63 33.52 -26.18
C PHE A 714 49.05 33.03 -24.78
N ALA A 715 50.34 32.76 -24.57
CA ALA A 715 50.87 32.40 -23.25
C ALA A 715 50.60 33.49 -22.20
N SER A 716 50.65 34.78 -22.57
CA SER A 716 50.30 35.89 -21.69
C SER A 716 48.80 35.91 -21.32
N MET A 717 47.92 35.57 -22.27
CA MET A 717 46.47 35.53 -22.04
C MET A 717 46.10 34.40 -21.09
N LEU A 718 46.67 33.21 -21.26
CA LEU A 718 46.50 32.06 -20.36
C LEU A 718 46.97 32.37 -18.92
N ASN A 719 48.14 33.01 -18.77
CA ASN A 719 48.61 33.45 -17.47
C ASN A 719 47.67 34.46 -16.79
N THR A 720 47.06 35.36 -17.57
CA THR A 720 46.09 36.34 -17.06
C THR A 720 44.81 35.65 -16.55
N HIS A 721 44.32 34.65 -17.28
CA HIS A 721 43.18 33.84 -16.87
C HIS A 721 43.44 33.12 -15.54
N ILE A 722 44.60 32.44 -15.41
CA ILE A 722 45.00 31.72 -14.19
C ILE A 722 45.07 32.65 -12.97
N GLN A 723 45.57 33.88 -13.14
CA GLN A 723 45.64 34.86 -12.05
C GLN A 723 44.27 35.42 -11.65
N SER A 724 43.34 35.50 -12.59
CA SER A 724 42.00 36.07 -12.35
C SER A 724 41.05 35.06 -11.69
N TYR A 725 41.28 33.77 -11.88
CA TYR A 725 40.44 32.69 -11.36
C TYR A 725 41.29 31.56 -10.71
N PRO A 726 42.06 31.83 -9.65
CA PRO A 726 43.07 30.89 -9.13
C PRO A 726 42.50 29.58 -8.56
N GLU A 727 41.24 29.57 -8.13
CA GLU A 727 40.55 28.41 -7.56
C GLU A 727 39.56 27.75 -8.54
N SER A 728 39.52 28.18 -9.82
CA SER A 728 38.60 27.59 -10.79
C SER A 728 39.11 26.25 -11.34
N GLY A 729 38.15 25.37 -11.69
CA GLY A 729 38.45 24.12 -12.39
C GLY A 729 39.08 24.27 -13.77
N THR A 730 39.14 25.49 -14.33
CA THR A 730 39.79 25.79 -15.62
C THR A 730 41.30 25.98 -15.52
N VAL A 731 41.84 26.17 -14.32
CA VAL A 731 43.28 26.44 -14.09
C VAL A 731 44.20 25.30 -14.53
N PRO A 732 43.96 24.02 -14.17
CA PRO A 732 44.86 22.92 -14.56
C PRO A 732 45.02 22.82 -16.07
N LEU A 733 43.91 22.95 -16.79
CA LEU A 733 43.86 22.91 -18.24
C LEU A 733 44.58 24.12 -18.88
N ALA A 734 44.39 25.32 -18.33
CA ALA A 734 45.12 26.51 -18.78
C ALA A 734 46.64 26.34 -18.62
N GLN A 735 47.10 25.68 -17.55
CA GLN A 735 48.50 25.37 -17.31
C GLN A 735 49.04 24.31 -18.27
N ASP A 736 48.23 23.31 -18.62
CA ASP A 736 48.60 22.28 -19.59
C ASP A 736 48.78 22.85 -21.00
N VAL A 737 47.87 23.74 -21.44
CA VAL A 737 48.00 24.45 -22.72
C VAL A 737 49.25 25.34 -22.72
N LEU A 738 49.51 26.06 -21.62
CA LEU A 738 50.70 26.91 -21.48
C LEU A 738 51.99 26.09 -21.59
N ARG A 739 52.07 24.93 -20.93
CA ARG A 739 53.21 24.01 -20.98
C ARG A 739 53.46 23.48 -22.40
N LEU A 740 52.40 23.17 -23.16
CA LEU A 740 52.52 22.73 -24.54
C LEU A 740 53.05 23.82 -25.48
N ILE A 741 52.73 25.09 -25.20
CA ILE A 741 53.25 26.25 -25.94
C ILE A 741 54.76 26.43 -25.68
N GLU A 742 55.22 26.20 -24.44
CA GLU A 742 56.62 26.37 -24.03
C GLU A 742 57.58 25.28 -24.61
N ASP A 743 57.10 24.05 -24.85
CA ASP A 743 57.93 22.88 -25.19
C ASP A 743 58.45 22.79 -26.67
N SER A 744 58.24 23.81 -27.51
CA SER A 744 58.92 24.00 -28.82
C SER A 744 58.80 22.89 -29.90
N THR A 745 57.85 21.94 -29.83
CA THR A 745 57.56 20.96 -30.90
C THR A 745 56.48 21.45 -31.86
N LEU A 746 56.77 22.55 -32.55
CA LEU A 746 55.80 23.36 -33.32
C LEU A 746 55.64 22.96 -34.80
N ALA A 747 55.43 21.67 -35.06
CA ALA A 747 54.83 21.20 -36.33
C ALA A 747 53.47 20.53 -36.11
N ASP A 748 53.10 20.25 -34.85
CA ASP A 748 51.93 19.43 -34.54
C ASP A 748 50.84 20.16 -33.71
N TYR A 749 50.99 21.43 -33.27
CA TYR A 749 49.88 22.13 -32.56
C TYR A 749 48.66 22.38 -33.46
N GLN A 750 48.90 22.78 -34.71
CA GLN A 750 47.84 22.89 -35.73
C GLN A 750 47.21 21.52 -36.01
N LYS A 751 48.01 20.44 -35.93
CA LYS A 751 47.49 19.07 -35.94
C LYS A 751 46.71 18.72 -34.69
N LEU A 752 47.11 19.15 -33.48
CA LEU A 752 46.38 18.90 -32.23
C LEU A 752 44.99 19.55 -32.24
N VAL A 753 44.87 20.72 -32.87
CA VAL A 753 43.57 21.35 -33.19
C VAL A 753 42.83 20.55 -34.29
N GLU A 754 43.51 20.12 -35.36
CA GLU A 754 42.89 19.29 -36.42
C GLU A 754 42.48 17.87 -35.99
N ILE A 755 43.15 17.27 -34.99
CA ILE A 755 42.87 15.93 -34.46
C ILE A 755 41.98 15.97 -33.21
N GLY A 756 41.52 17.15 -32.78
CA GLY A 756 40.57 17.30 -31.68
C GLY A 756 41.15 17.14 -30.27
N TYR A 757 42.47 17.12 -30.09
CA TYR A 757 43.12 16.83 -28.79
C TYR A 757 42.76 17.84 -27.68
N LEU A 758 42.57 19.11 -28.03
CA LEU A 758 42.12 20.14 -27.08
C LEU A 758 40.63 19.99 -26.71
N ASN A 759 39.84 19.27 -27.51
CA ASN A 759 38.41 19.05 -27.28
C ASN A 759 38.15 17.85 -26.35
N ASP A 760 39.08 16.88 -26.33
CA ASP A 760 38.91 15.60 -25.63
C ASP A 760 39.12 15.69 -24.11
N GLU A 761 39.88 16.68 -23.60
CA GLU A 761 40.17 16.82 -22.16
C GLU A 761 39.27 17.83 -21.43
N ILE A 762 38.43 18.58 -22.15
CA ILE A 762 37.57 19.62 -21.56
C ILE A 762 36.16 19.06 -21.45
N LYS A 763 35.77 18.66 -20.24
CA LYS A 763 34.42 18.16 -19.94
C LYS A 763 33.66 19.20 -19.13
N ASN A 764 32.42 19.48 -19.53
CA ASN A 764 31.52 20.30 -18.74
C ASN A 764 30.81 19.42 -17.69
N GLU A 765 31.32 19.42 -16.46
CA GLU A 765 30.82 18.58 -15.37
C GLU A 765 29.36 18.89 -14.96
N GLU A 766 28.84 20.08 -15.27
CA GLU A 766 27.44 20.47 -15.02
C GLU A 766 26.45 19.84 -16.03
N LEU A 767 26.96 19.31 -17.14
CA LEU A 767 26.19 18.57 -18.14
C LEU A 767 26.32 17.06 -17.98
N LEU A 768 26.99 16.59 -16.92
CA LEU A 768 26.99 15.18 -16.57
C LEU A 768 25.60 14.79 -16.04
N PRO A 769 24.96 13.74 -16.56
CA PRO A 769 23.62 13.31 -16.15
C PRO A 769 23.47 13.08 -14.63
N GLU A 770 24.56 12.66 -13.97
CA GLU A 770 24.65 12.42 -12.53
C GLU A 770 24.50 13.70 -11.69
N ASN A 771 24.97 14.85 -12.18
CA ASN A 771 24.95 16.12 -11.45
C ASN A 771 23.64 16.91 -11.58
N GLN A 772 22.74 16.49 -12.48
CA GLN A 772 21.43 17.13 -12.68
C GLN A 772 20.33 16.53 -11.79
N SER A 773 20.52 15.30 -11.30
CA SER A 773 19.46 14.54 -10.61
C SER A 773 19.67 14.38 -9.10
N ALA A 774 20.91 14.47 -8.60
CA ALA A 774 21.24 14.15 -7.20
C ALA A 774 21.32 15.35 -6.24
N ASN A 775 21.11 16.58 -6.73
CA ASN A 775 21.18 17.83 -5.97
C ASN A 775 20.02 18.79 -6.30
N ASP A 776 18.84 18.27 -6.67
CA ASP A 776 17.68 19.15 -6.84
C ASP A 776 17.19 19.64 -5.46
N GLU A 777 16.85 20.93 -5.37
CA GLU A 777 16.31 21.55 -4.15
C GLU A 777 14.91 21.02 -3.76
N PHE A 778 14.40 20.03 -4.51
CA PHE A 778 13.08 19.43 -4.40
C PHE A 778 13.12 17.98 -3.89
N GLY A 779 14.30 17.44 -3.56
CA GLY A 779 14.47 16.09 -3.01
C GLY A 779 14.02 14.95 -3.92
N GLY A 780 14.05 15.14 -5.25
CA GLY A 780 13.57 14.16 -6.23
C GLY A 780 12.04 14.06 -6.34
N LYS A 781 11.30 15.04 -5.80
CA LYS A 781 9.83 15.09 -5.83
C LYS A 781 9.25 15.22 -7.24
N PHE A 782 9.92 15.97 -8.11
CA PHE A 782 9.48 16.20 -9.49
C PHE A 782 10.47 15.57 -10.49
N SER A 783 9.96 15.13 -11.64
CA SER A 783 10.69 14.38 -12.66
C SER A 783 10.94 15.22 -13.91
N TYR A 784 12.15 15.16 -14.47
CA TYR A 784 12.54 15.82 -15.73
C TYR A 784 12.55 14.82 -16.89
N ASP A 785 11.48 14.05 -17.01
CA ASP A 785 11.31 13.11 -18.13
C ASP A 785 10.59 13.83 -19.27
N ASP A 786 11.31 14.04 -20.38
CA ASP A 786 10.86 14.85 -21.51
C ASP A 786 10.08 14.07 -22.57
N GLU A 787 10.06 12.73 -22.47
CA GLU A 787 9.27 11.83 -23.32
C GLU A 787 7.84 11.58 -22.76
N LEU A 788 7.58 11.98 -21.51
CA LEU A 788 6.25 11.86 -20.93
C LEU A 788 5.25 12.79 -21.61
N LEU A 789 3.97 12.40 -21.58
CA LEU A 789 2.88 13.33 -21.90
C LEU A 789 2.97 14.56 -21.02
N HIS A 790 2.87 15.74 -21.61
CA HIS A 790 2.87 17.02 -20.91
C HIS A 790 1.50 17.71 -21.04
N TYR A 791 1.19 18.57 -20.08
CA TYR A 791 -0.07 19.31 -20.00
C TYR A 791 0.23 20.80 -19.89
N PHE A 792 -0.49 21.63 -20.62
CA PHE A 792 -0.50 23.08 -20.42
C PHE A 792 -1.57 23.42 -19.39
N VAL A 793 -1.21 24.14 -18.34
CA VAL A 793 -2.09 24.41 -17.18
C VAL A 793 -2.20 25.91 -16.97
N ILE A 794 -3.44 26.40 -16.85
CA ILE A 794 -3.79 27.74 -16.38
C ILE A 794 -4.34 27.60 -14.96
N ALA A 795 -3.67 28.18 -13.97
CA ALA A 795 -4.14 28.21 -12.57
C ALA A 795 -4.61 29.62 -12.19
N PHE A 796 -5.81 29.73 -11.60
CA PHE A 796 -6.39 31.01 -11.17
C PHE A 796 -7.28 30.87 -9.92
N PRO A 797 -7.48 31.95 -9.14
CA PRO A 797 -8.36 31.96 -7.97
C PRO A 797 -9.81 31.68 -8.33
N ARG A 798 -10.47 30.82 -7.55
CA ARG A 798 -11.91 30.53 -7.67
C ARG A 798 -12.80 31.73 -7.42
N SER A 799 -12.32 32.68 -6.61
CA SER A 799 -12.99 33.95 -6.33
C SER A 799 -13.06 34.89 -7.54
N ALA A 800 -12.31 34.63 -8.60
CA ALA A 800 -12.19 35.52 -9.75
C ALA A 800 -13.42 35.51 -10.69
N ASN A 801 -14.45 34.70 -10.43
CA ASN A 801 -15.68 34.62 -11.25
C ASN A 801 -15.41 34.51 -12.77
N VAL A 802 -14.40 33.72 -13.12
CA VAL A 802 -14.00 33.47 -14.51
C VAL A 802 -15.09 32.69 -15.25
N ASP A 803 -15.48 33.15 -16.44
CA ASP A 803 -16.35 32.37 -17.32
C ASP A 803 -15.56 31.22 -17.95
N LEU A 804 -15.58 30.07 -17.27
CA LEU A 804 -14.84 28.86 -17.66
C LEU A 804 -15.22 28.37 -19.06
N ASN A 805 -16.50 28.45 -19.42
CA ASN A 805 -16.96 28.00 -20.73
C ASN A 805 -16.42 28.92 -21.82
N ARG A 806 -16.37 30.23 -21.55
CA ARG A 806 -15.77 31.18 -22.46
C ARG A 806 -14.26 30.97 -22.60
N LEU A 807 -13.54 30.78 -21.49
CA LEU A 807 -12.10 30.50 -21.51
C LEU A 807 -11.77 29.22 -22.31
N LYS A 808 -12.49 28.14 -22.06
CA LYS A 808 -12.33 26.90 -22.83
C LYS A 808 -12.64 27.09 -24.31
N PHE A 809 -13.69 27.85 -24.62
CA PHE A 809 -14.06 28.15 -26.00
C PHE A 809 -12.97 28.98 -26.72
N ASP A 810 -12.39 29.97 -26.04
CA ASP A 810 -11.34 30.80 -26.62
C ASP A 810 -10.03 30.01 -26.83
N ILE A 811 -9.67 29.12 -25.90
CA ILE A 811 -8.55 28.16 -26.07
C ILE A 811 -8.84 27.18 -27.21
N ALA A 812 -10.07 26.64 -27.29
CA ALA A 812 -10.46 25.72 -28.35
C ALA A 812 -10.40 26.38 -29.74
N ASN A 813 -10.88 27.62 -29.88
CA ASN A 813 -10.78 28.35 -31.14
C ASN A 813 -9.32 28.61 -31.52
N TYR A 814 -8.49 29.02 -30.55
CA TYR A 814 -7.07 29.17 -30.80
C TYR A 814 -6.44 27.87 -31.32
N ASN A 815 -6.78 26.74 -30.69
CA ASN A 815 -6.30 25.43 -31.10
C ASN A 815 -6.73 25.08 -32.54
N ILE A 816 -8.01 25.28 -32.85
CA ILE A 816 -8.56 25.03 -34.20
C ILE A 816 -7.89 25.91 -35.26
N ASP A 817 -7.62 27.17 -34.93
CA ASP A 817 -7.07 28.15 -35.86
C ASP A 817 -5.57 27.94 -36.15
N HIS A 818 -4.82 27.31 -35.22
CA HIS A 818 -3.36 27.21 -35.29
C HIS A 818 -2.82 25.77 -35.33
N TYR A 819 -3.66 24.76 -35.10
CA TYR A 819 -3.27 23.34 -35.09
C TYR A 819 -4.37 22.52 -35.78
N THR A 820 -4.19 22.28 -37.08
CA THR A 820 -5.19 21.63 -37.94
C THR A 820 -5.10 20.10 -37.95
N ARG A 821 -4.03 19.54 -37.40
CA ARG A 821 -3.66 18.11 -37.37
C ARG A 821 -3.41 17.60 -35.95
N MET A 822 -3.69 18.41 -34.92
CA MET A 822 -3.58 18.02 -33.52
C MET A 822 -4.89 18.24 -32.79
N ASP A 823 -5.28 17.25 -31.98
CA ASP A 823 -6.44 17.32 -31.12
C ASP A 823 -6.00 17.57 -29.68
N PHE A 824 -6.62 18.54 -29.02
CA PHE A 824 -6.34 18.90 -27.63
C PHE A 824 -7.58 18.72 -26.76
N ASP A 825 -7.42 18.13 -25.59
CA ASP A 825 -8.48 18.02 -24.59
C ASP A 825 -8.37 19.16 -23.58
N ILE A 826 -9.46 19.92 -23.37
CA ILE A 826 -9.49 21.06 -22.45
C ILE A 826 -10.38 20.76 -21.23
N GLU A 827 -9.75 20.50 -20.11
CA GLU A 827 -10.41 20.11 -18.87
C GLU A 827 -10.36 21.22 -17.81
N THR A 828 -11.15 21.04 -16.75
CA THR A 828 -11.10 21.90 -15.57
C THR A 828 -11.07 21.05 -14.33
N GLU A 829 -10.17 21.39 -13.41
CA GLU A 829 -10.00 20.67 -12.15
C GLU A 829 -9.94 21.68 -11.00
N ASN A 830 -10.41 21.30 -9.81
CA ASN A 830 -10.22 22.09 -8.61
C ASN A 830 -8.96 21.58 -7.92
N LEU A 831 -7.93 22.43 -7.83
CA LEU A 831 -6.71 22.06 -7.13
C LEU A 831 -6.92 22.04 -5.61
N ASN A 832 -7.58 23.07 -5.10
CA ASN A 832 -7.92 23.23 -3.68
C ASN A 832 -9.16 24.16 -3.52
N PRO A 833 -9.60 24.50 -2.30
CA PRO A 833 -10.76 25.37 -2.11
C PRO A 833 -10.63 26.78 -2.70
N GLU A 834 -9.41 27.27 -2.92
CA GLU A 834 -9.10 28.63 -3.37
C GLU A 834 -8.69 28.70 -4.86
N THR A 835 -8.16 27.60 -5.43
CA THR A 835 -7.53 27.56 -6.76
C THR A 835 -8.24 26.59 -7.71
N GLN A 836 -8.45 27.04 -8.95
CA GLN A 836 -8.96 26.23 -10.04
C GLN A 836 -7.96 26.17 -11.20
N LEU A 837 -7.94 25.03 -11.89
CA LEU A 837 -7.08 24.75 -13.03
C LEU A 837 -7.91 24.57 -14.29
N VAL A 838 -7.44 25.13 -15.40
CA VAL A 838 -7.85 24.74 -16.76
C VAL A 838 -6.66 24.09 -17.42
N VAL A 839 -6.84 22.88 -17.94
CA VAL A 839 -5.74 22.02 -18.40
C VAL A 839 -5.96 21.65 -19.86
N VAL A 840 -4.96 21.88 -20.69
CA VAL A 840 -4.92 21.40 -22.07
C VAL A 840 -4.01 20.18 -22.10
N ARG A 841 -4.60 19.02 -22.41
CA ARG A 841 -3.91 17.73 -22.52
C ARG A 841 -3.63 17.39 -23.98
N SER A 842 -2.99 16.25 -24.20
CA SER A 842 -2.58 15.72 -25.52
C SER A 842 -1.36 16.41 -26.13
N LEU A 843 -0.47 16.95 -25.30
CA LEU A 843 0.88 17.32 -25.73
C LEU A 843 1.79 16.11 -25.48
N PRO A 844 2.39 15.53 -26.53
CA PRO A 844 3.03 14.22 -26.44
C PRO A 844 4.33 14.21 -25.62
N ASP A 845 5.04 15.33 -25.62
CA ASP A 845 6.38 15.46 -25.04
C ASP A 845 6.64 16.90 -24.59
N LYS A 846 7.82 17.12 -23.98
CA LYS A 846 8.28 18.43 -23.51
C LYS A 846 8.39 19.47 -24.64
N GLU A 847 8.95 19.11 -25.78
CA GLU A 847 9.22 20.08 -26.85
C GLU A 847 7.93 20.61 -27.45
N GLN A 848 6.99 19.71 -27.76
CA GLN A 848 5.69 20.09 -28.30
C GLN A 848 4.87 20.89 -27.27
N SER A 849 4.91 20.50 -26.00
CA SER A 849 4.23 21.26 -24.96
C SER A 849 4.78 22.67 -24.74
N LEU A 850 6.09 22.87 -24.93
CA LEU A 850 6.69 24.20 -24.84
C LEU A 850 6.45 25.05 -26.08
N ILE A 851 6.37 24.45 -27.28
CA ILE A 851 5.92 25.17 -28.49
C ILE A 851 4.47 25.62 -28.31
N TYR A 852 3.61 24.75 -27.79
CA TYR A 852 2.21 25.08 -27.49
C TYR A 852 2.12 26.22 -26.46
N PHE A 853 2.81 26.07 -25.32
CA PHE A 853 2.89 27.08 -24.26
C PHE A 853 3.31 28.44 -24.80
N ARG A 854 4.39 28.51 -25.60
CA ARG A 854 4.89 29.79 -26.13
C ARG A 854 3.95 30.44 -27.12
N SER A 855 3.26 29.63 -27.92
CA SER A 855 2.37 30.11 -28.97
C SER A 855 1.07 30.64 -28.38
N ILE A 856 0.47 29.92 -27.42
CA ILE A 856 -0.80 30.30 -26.83
C ILE A 856 -0.70 31.53 -25.93
N ILE A 857 0.33 31.64 -25.06
CA ILE A 857 0.45 32.74 -24.09
C ILE A 857 0.58 34.14 -24.73
N ARG A 858 0.93 34.21 -26.02
CA ARG A 858 1.02 35.46 -26.78
C ARG A 858 -0.32 35.96 -27.28
N GLN A 859 -1.30 35.08 -27.37
CA GLN A 859 -2.62 35.43 -27.87
C GLN A 859 -3.48 35.99 -26.74
N ARG A 860 -3.37 37.31 -26.55
CA ARG A 860 -4.13 38.04 -25.52
C ARG A 860 -5.64 37.78 -25.59
N ASP A 861 -6.16 37.53 -26.78
CA ASP A 861 -7.59 37.26 -27.01
C ASP A 861 -8.06 35.97 -26.35
N VAL A 862 -7.19 34.97 -26.19
CA VAL A 862 -7.48 33.69 -25.52
C VAL A 862 -7.76 33.88 -24.03
N PHE A 863 -7.06 34.82 -23.40
CA PHE A 863 -7.11 35.03 -21.95
C PHE A 863 -8.10 36.13 -21.52
N GLN A 864 -8.86 36.73 -22.44
CA GLN A 864 -9.76 37.86 -22.13
C GLN A 864 -10.80 37.51 -21.05
N SER A 865 -11.28 36.26 -21.03
CA SER A 865 -12.25 35.77 -20.05
C SER A 865 -11.72 35.67 -18.62
N LEU A 866 -10.39 35.72 -18.43
CA LEU A 866 -9.76 35.81 -17.11
C LEU A 866 -9.83 37.23 -16.52
N GLY A 867 -10.10 38.26 -17.33
CA GLY A 867 -10.25 39.65 -16.85
C GLY A 867 -9.03 40.14 -16.05
N ASP A 868 -9.27 40.72 -14.87
CA ASP A 868 -8.23 41.17 -13.93
C ASP A 868 -7.79 40.06 -12.94
N ALA A 869 -8.18 38.80 -13.18
CA ALA A 869 -7.79 37.69 -12.33
C ALA A 869 -6.27 37.50 -12.34
N HIS A 870 -5.69 37.24 -11.17
CA HIS A 870 -4.28 36.86 -11.09
C HIS A 870 -4.16 35.38 -11.47
N TYR A 871 -3.60 35.07 -12.64
CA TYR A 871 -3.43 33.71 -13.12
C TYR A 871 -1.98 33.40 -13.45
N VAL A 872 -1.63 32.12 -13.47
CA VAL A 872 -0.32 31.62 -13.88
C VAL A 872 -0.48 30.50 -14.89
N ASN A 873 0.45 30.43 -15.83
CA ASN A 873 0.49 29.37 -16.84
C ASN A 873 1.76 28.56 -16.65
N PHE A 874 1.67 27.24 -16.78
CA PHE A 874 2.84 26.37 -16.77
C PHE A 874 2.61 25.10 -17.60
N VAL A 875 3.68 24.37 -17.87
CA VAL A 875 3.62 23.04 -18.45
C VAL A 875 4.01 22.01 -17.39
N ALA A 876 3.34 20.87 -17.35
CA ALA A 876 3.71 19.77 -16.47
C ALA A 876 3.66 18.43 -17.15
N SER A 877 4.69 17.59 -16.96
CA SER A 877 4.60 16.19 -17.32
C SER A 877 3.44 15.54 -16.55
N SER A 878 2.87 14.48 -17.10
CA SER A 878 1.78 13.73 -16.49
C SER A 878 2.14 13.18 -15.11
N TYR A 879 3.43 12.93 -14.86
CA TYR A 879 3.95 12.62 -13.53
C TYR A 879 3.89 13.86 -12.61
N ASN A 880 4.52 14.96 -13.00
CA ASN A 880 4.58 16.17 -12.18
C ASN A 880 3.21 16.80 -11.92
N TYR A 881 2.29 16.71 -12.87
CA TYR A 881 0.92 17.16 -12.71
C TYR A 881 0.18 16.38 -11.61
N ARG A 882 0.45 15.07 -11.47
CA ARG A 882 -0.10 14.26 -10.37
C ARG A 882 0.47 14.70 -9.03
N GLU A 883 1.75 15.04 -8.97
CA GLU A 883 2.37 15.57 -7.75
C GLU A 883 1.74 16.93 -7.34
N VAL A 884 1.49 17.82 -8.32
CA VAL A 884 0.75 19.09 -8.07
C VAL A 884 -0.63 18.83 -7.49
N LEU A 885 -1.38 17.88 -8.04
CA LEU A 885 -2.71 17.52 -7.53
C LEU A 885 -2.64 16.88 -6.13
N SER A 886 -1.66 16.01 -5.90
CA SER A 886 -1.41 15.35 -4.61
C SER A 886 -1.12 16.36 -3.51
N ASP A 887 -0.26 17.35 -3.81
CA ASP A 887 0.10 18.44 -2.89
C ASP A 887 -1.03 19.46 -2.67
N GLN A 888 -2.06 19.45 -3.53
CA GLN A 888 -3.08 20.50 -3.61
C GLN A 888 -2.48 21.92 -3.74
N ASN A 889 -1.27 22.02 -4.28
CA ASN A 889 -0.49 23.25 -4.37
C ASN A 889 0.45 23.21 -5.58
N TYR A 890 0.43 24.28 -6.39
CA TYR A 890 1.28 24.39 -7.58
C TYR A 890 2.55 25.22 -7.34
N LEU A 891 2.74 25.86 -6.19
CA LEU A 891 3.80 26.84 -5.98
C LEU A 891 5.21 26.24 -5.99
N GLU A 892 5.37 25.07 -5.38
CA GLU A 892 6.64 24.35 -5.36
C GLU A 892 6.95 23.79 -6.76
N TYR A 893 5.92 23.25 -7.42
CA TYR A 893 6.03 22.83 -8.81
C TYR A 893 6.33 23.98 -9.75
N LEU A 894 5.80 25.19 -9.53
CA LEU A 894 6.16 26.34 -10.35
C LEU A 894 7.66 26.61 -10.28
N LYS A 895 8.28 26.56 -9.09
CA LYS A 895 9.73 26.71 -8.99
C LYS A 895 10.46 25.65 -9.81
N TYR A 896 9.95 24.42 -9.83
CA TYR A 896 10.51 23.33 -10.63
C TYR A 896 10.23 23.47 -12.15
N PHE A 897 9.01 23.85 -12.52
CA PHE A 897 8.57 24.06 -13.90
C PHE A 897 9.39 25.15 -14.52
N VAL A 898 9.50 26.27 -13.81
CA VAL A 898 10.41 27.29 -14.23
C VAL A 898 11.78 26.59 -14.34
N LYS A 899 12.35 25.97 -13.27
CA LYS A 899 13.76 25.47 -13.21
C LYS A 899 14.21 24.69 -14.42
N ASN A 900 13.32 23.84 -14.88
CA ASN A 900 13.70 22.81 -15.83
C ASN A 900 13.12 23.06 -17.23
N TYR A 901 12.08 23.90 -17.36
CA TYR A 901 11.43 24.19 -18.63
C TYR A 901 11.68 25.62 -19.13
N SER A 902 12.19 26.54 -18.30
CA SER A 902 12.34 27.96 -18.66
C SER A 902 13.46 28.26 -19.67
N ARG A 903 14.43 27.35 -19.87
CA ARG A 903 15.54 27.42 -20.86
C ARG A 903 15.03 27.42 -22.26
N PHE A 904 13.93 26.74 -22.46
CA PHE A 904 13.31 26.71 -23.76
C PHE A 904 12.45 27.98 -23.94
N ILE A 905 12.09 28.71 -22.88
CA ILE A 905 11.31 29.96 -22.91
C ILE A 905 12.25 31.19 -22.95
N THR A 906 12.98 31.41 -24.04
CA THR A 906 13.82 32.62 -24.20
C THR A 906 12.95 33.87 -24.44
N ASN A 907 13.43 35.07 -24.04
CA ASN A 907 12.74 36.36 -24.29
C ASN A 907 13.04 36.98 -25.67
N ASP A 908 13.96 36.40 -26.44
CA ASP A 908 14.34 36.86 -27.78
C ASP A 908 13.40 36.28 -28.83
N PHE A 909 12.27 36.96 -29.03
CA PHE A 909 11.42 36.68 -30.17
C PHE A 909 11.68 37.72 -31.25
N PRO A 910 12.14 37.31 -32.45
CA PRO A 910 12.27 38.24 -33.57
C PRO A 910 10.93 38.94 -33.80
N SER A 911 10.97 40.22 -34.21
CA SER A 911 9.77 41.04 -34.48
C SER A 911 8.96 40.57 -35.70
N ASP A 912 9.40 39.50 -36.36
CA ASP A 912 8.75 38.92 -37.52
C ASP A 912 7.74 37.86 -37.06
N ALA A 913 6.63 37.73 -37.80
CA ALA A 913 5.58 36.77 -37.49
C ALA A 913 6.17 35.36 -37.29
N LEU A 914 5.86 34.74 -36.14
CA LEU A 914 6.23 33.36 -35.86
C LEU A 914 5.84 32.47 -37.05
N GLU A 915 6.70 31.51 -37.38
CA GLU A 915 6.30 30.39 -38.23
C GLU A 915 5.06 29.71 -37.63
N ASP A 916 4.23 29.10 -38.47
CA ASP A 916 3.00 28.44 -38.04
C ASP A 916 3.31 27.42 -36.91
N PRO A 917 2.66 27.50 -35.73
CA PRO A 917 3.00 26.68 -34.57
C PRO A 917 2.93 25.16 -34.84
N GLU A 918 2.04 24.73 -35.72
CA GLU A 918 1.92 23.35 -36.13
C GLU A 918 3.03 22.94 -37.12
N GLU A 919 3.44 23.82 -38.03
CA GLU A 919 4.63 23.58 -38.87
C GLU A 919 5.92 23.48 -38.04
N LEU A 920 6.05 24.25 -36.97
CA LEU A 920 7.17 24.18 -36.03
C LEU A 920 7.20 22.83 -35.28
N MET A 921 6.07 22.39 -34.72
CA MET A 921 5.98 21.08 -34.07
C MET A 921 6.23 19.93 -35.06
N ALA A 922 5.74 20.05 -36.29
CA ALA A 922 5.96 19.05 -37.34
C ALA A 922 7.43 19.00 -37.79
N ARG A 923 8.12 20.15 -37.82
CA ARG A 923 9.55 20.23 -38.17
C ARG A 923 10.43 19.61 -37.07
N VAL A 924 10.16 19.92 -35.80
CA VAL A 924 10.88 19.31 -34.67
C VAL A 924 10.69 17.79 -34.66
N ARG A 925 9.46 17.31 -34.85
CA ARG A 925 9.18 15.86 -34.97
C ARG A 925 9.90 15.23 -36.16
N ALA A 926 9.94 15.90 -37.32
CA ALA A 926 10.64 15.40 -38.50
C ALA A 926 12.17 15.43 -38.37
N GLU A 927 12.73 16.39 -37.63
CA GLU A 927 14.17 16.45 -37.30
C GLU A 927 14.57 15.37 -36.30
N GLU A 928 13.73 15.08 -35.29
CA GLU A 928 13.90 13.93 -34.37
C GLU A 928 13.83 12.59 -35.13
N ASP A 929 12.84 12.43 -36.01
CA ASP A 929 12.70 11.24 -36.87
C ASP A 929 13.89 11.10 -37.86
N GLU A 930 14.43 12.21 -38.41
CA GLU A 930 15.63 12.18 -39.26
C GLU A 930 16.93 11.90 -38.47
N LEU A 931 17.01 12.30 -37.20
CA LEU A 931 18.13 12.00 -36.29
C LEU A 931 18.16 10.52 -35.89
N GLU A 932 17.00 9.85 -35.81
CA GLU A 932 16.90 8.40 -35.62
C GLU A 932 17.33 7.59 -36.86
N GLU A 933 17.17 8.14 -38.08
CA GLU A 933 17.46 7.44 -39.34
C GLU A 933 18.90 7.58 -39.88
N ARG A 934 19.76 8.43 -39.29
CA ARG A 934 21.17 8.64 -39.74
C ARG A 934 22.25 8.13 -38.79
N GLY A 935 22.17 6.85 -38.42
CA GLY A 935 23.36 6.06 -38.05
C GLY A 935 23.95 6.33 -36.66
N SER A 936 23.81 5.31 -35.81
CA SER A 936 24.37 5.20 -34.46
C SER A 936 25.91 5.34 -34.41
N PHE A 937 26.40 6.24 -33.57
CA PHE A 937 27.68 6.09 -32.88
C PHE A 937 27.42 5.60 -31.44
N VAL A 938 28.17 4.56 -31.05
CA VAL A 938 28.25 4.00 -29.70
C VAL A 938 29.37 4.73 -28.95
N VAL A 939 29.28 4.75 -27.59
CA VAL A 939 30.29 5.02 -26.52
C VAL A 939 29.83 6.20 -25.63
N VAL A 940 29.55 6.14 -24.33
CA VAL A 940 29.65 5.14 -23.23
C VAL A 940 28.44 5.31 -22.31
N LYS A 941 27.83 4.20 -21.86
CA LYS A 941 27.05 4.16 -20.62
C LYS A 941 27.99 3.78 -19.46
N ALA A 942 28.00 4.58 -18.42
CA ALA A 942 28.43 4.31 -17.04
C ALA A 942 27.96 5.52 -16.22
N GLU A 943 27.25 5.46 -15.10
CA GLU A 943 26.74 4.37 -14.24
C GLU A 943 25.45 4.90 -13.59
N GLU A 944 24.28 4.30 -13.82
CA GLU A 944 23.65 3.37 -12.86
C GLU A 944 24.03 3.65 -11.40
N THR A 945 23.13 4.37 -10.71
CA THR A 945 22.86 4.32 -9.26
C THR A 945 23.55 3.13 -8.60
N GLU A 946 24.40 3.36 -7.58
CA GLU A 946 25.01 2.30 -6.78
C GLU A 946 23.91 1.36 -6.27
N GLY A 947 23.69 0.28 -7.01
CA GLY A 947 22.82 -0.80 -6.60
C GLY A 947 23.43 -1.47 -5.37
N LEU A 948 22.58 -2.17 -4.62
CA LEU A 948 23.04 -3.05 -3.53
C LEU A 948 24.17 -4.01 -3.98
N PHE A 949 24.31 -4.29 -5.28
CA PHE A 949 25.38 -5.08 -5.88
C PHE A 949 25.90 -4.44 -7.18
N SER A 950 27.21 -4.54 -7.43
CA SER A 950 27.92 -4.09 -8.63
C SER A 950 27.47 -4.84 -9.89
N ARG A 951 27.41 -4.15 -11.03
CA ARG A 951 26.95 -4.69 -12.31
C ARG A 951 28.08 -5.00 -13.30
N GLU A 952 29.34 -4.99 -12.83
CA GLU A 952 30.50 -5.25 -13.68
C GLU A 952 30.46 -6.64 -14.34
N THR A 953 30.46 -6.66 -15.68
CA THR A 953 30.35 -7.90 -16.48
C THR A 953 31.69 -8.42 -16.99
N ASP A 954 32.70 -7.55 -17.07
CA ASP A 954 34.02 -7.81 -17.68
C ASP A 954 35.10 -8.14 -16.64
N VAL A 955 34.73 -8.22 -15.37
CA VAL A 955 35.58 -8.72 -14.28
C VAL A 955 35.44 -10.22 -14.09
N PRO A 956 36.42 -10.88 -13.44
CA PRO A 956 36.31 -12.29 -13.10
C PRO A 956 35.01 -12.62 -12.36
N GLN A 957 34.33 -13.65 -12.85
CA GLN A 957 33.06 -14.12 -12.32
C GLN A 957 33.25 -15.48 -11.66
N ASN A 958 32.38 -15.81 -10.71
CA ASN A 958 32.37 -17.05 -9.97
C ASN A 958 31.00 -17.72 -10.06
N PHE A 959 31.00 -19.05 -10.07
CA PHE A 959 29.78 -19.84 -9.97
C PHE A 959 29.63 -20.33 -8.55
N VAL A 960 28.45 -20.11 -7.94
CA VAL A 960 28.20 -20.48 -6.55
C VAL A 960 27.04 -21.48 -6.47
N ILE A 961 27.25 -22.55 -5.70
CA ILE A 961 26.18 -23.38 -5.16
C ILE A 961 26.05 -23.09 -3.67
N ALA A 962 24.89 -22.59 -3.25
CA ALA A 962 24.54 -22.35 -1.86
C ALA A 962 23.59 -23.44 -1.37
N VAL A 963 24.04 -24.29 -0.44
CA VAL A 963 23.22 -25.37 0.17
C VAL A 963 22.75 -24.92 1.54
N ASP A 964 21.44 -24.86 1.77
CA ASP A 964 20.81 -24.38 3.00
C ASP A 964 20.86 -25.42 4.14
N GLU A 965 22.07 -25.79 4.55
CA GLU A 965 22.29 -26.72 5.66
C GLU A 965 23.70 -26.59 6.25
N ALA A 966 23.78 -26.09 7.50
CA ALA A 966 25.03 -25.70 8.13
C ALA A 966 26.08 -26.82 8.26
N ASN A 967 25.65 -28.08 8.26
CA ASN A 967 26.50 -29.27 8.44
C ASN A 967 26.64 -30.15 7.19
N PHE A 968 26.26 -29.65 6.01
CA PHE A 968 26.36 -30.43 4.78
C PHE A 968 27.82 -30.77 4.43
N ASN A 969 28.07 -32.02 4.07
CA ASN A 969 29.40 -32.49 3.67
C ASN A 969 29.67 -32.19 2.19
N MET A 970 30.39 -31.08 1.96
CA MET A 970 30.75 -30.59 0.63
C MET A 970 31.72 -31.49 -0.14
N ARG A 971 32.37 -32.48 0.51
CA ARG A 971 33.46 -33.25 -0.08
C ARG A 971 33.05 -34.00 -1.34
N THR A 972 31.87 -34.61 -1.35
CA THR A 972 31.38 -35.38 -2.50
C THR A 972 31.00 -34.44 -3.65
N LEU A 973 30.27 -33.36 -3.35
CA LEU A 973 29.87 -32.35 -4.33
C LEU A 973 31.08 -31.69 -4.99
N VAL A 974 32.07 -31.26 -4.20
CA VAL A 974 33.32 -30.67 -4.68
C VAL A 974 34.12 -31.66 -5.52
N SER A 975 34.16 -32.95 -5.13
CA SER A 975 34.85 -33.97 -5.91
C SER A 975 34.17 -34.22 -7.27
N GLU A 976 32.84 -34.17 -7.33
CA GLU A 976 32.09 -34.35 -8.57
C GLU A 976 32.28 -33.16 -9.52
N PHE A 977 32.19 -31.93 -9.00
CA PHE A 977 32.45 -30.72 -9.77
C PHE A 977 33.93 -30.60 -10.20
N SER A 978 34.88 -30.98 -9.35
CA SER A 978 36.31 -30.96 -9.71
C SER A 978 36.61 -31.96 -10.85
N ASN A 979 36.02 -33.15 -10.81
CA ASN A 979 36.17 -34.13 -11.88
C ASN A 979 35.50 -33.64 -13.19
N TYR A 980 34.32 -33.06 -13.09
CA TYR A 980 33.61 -32.50 -14.23
C TYR A 980 34.39 -31.34 -14.87
N ASN A 981 34.84 -30.39 -14.06
CA ASN A 981 35.65 -29.25 -14.51
C ASN A 981 36.94 -29.69 -15.19
N ARG A 982 37.65 -30.67 -14.63
CA ARG A 982 38.88 -31.19 -15.24
C ARG A 982 38.63 -31.87 -16.59
N THR A 983 37.48 -32.54 -16.76
CA THR A 983 37.18 -33.30 -17.98
C THR A 983 36.55 -32.44 -19.08
N GLN A 984 35.69 -31.48 -18.72
CA GLN A 984 34.95 -30.66 -19.69
C GLN A 984 35.57 -29.26 -19.88
N PHE A 985 36.22 -28.72 -18.85
CA PHE A 985 36.74 -27.34 -18.80
C PHE A 985 38.22 -27.28 -18.42
N GLY A 986 38.99 -28.33 -18.68
CA GLY A 986 40.39 -28.47 -18.24
C GLY A 986 41.34 -27.39 -18.78
N ASN A 987 40.93 -26.66 -19.82
CA ASN A 987 41.63 -25.50 -20.39
C ASN A 987 41.38 -24.18 -19.65
N LEU A 988 40.34 -24.09 -18.81
CA LEU A 988 39.96 -22.87 -18.08
C LEU A 988 40.65 -22.74 -16.71
N ASN A 989 41.45 -23.73 -16.29
CA ASN A 989 42.16 -23.73 -14.98
C ASN A 989 41.25 -23.41 -13.77
N LEU A 990 39.99 -23.88 -13.79
CA LEU A 990 39.01 -23.58 -12.75
C LEU A 990 39.43 -24.14 -11.38
N THR A 991 39.24 -23.34 -10.34
CA THR A 991 39.49 -23.71 -8.94
C THR A 991 38.19 -23.72 -8.15
N ILE A 992 38.13 -24.52 -7.06
CA ILE A 992 36.94 -24.64 -6.21
C ILE A 992 37.30 -24.28 -4.77
N GLU A 993 36.62 -23.30 -4.21
CA GLU A 993 36.68 -22.89 -2.81
C GLU A 993 35.39 -23.26 -2.08
N GLN A 994 35.50 -23.46 -0.76
CA GLN A 994 34.34 -23.64 0.12
C GLN A 994 34.26 -22.48 1.09
N ARG A 995 33.07 -21.90 1.26
CA ARG A 995 32.80 -20.83 2.22
C ARG A 995 31.55 -21.15 3.04
N LYS A 996 31.44 -20.56 4.22
CA LYS A 996 30.25 -20.66 5.08
C LYS A 996 29.64 -19.28 5.25
N PHE A 997 28.31 -19.18 5.13
CA PHE A 997 27.55 -17.96 5.33
C PHE A 997 26.22 -18.28 6.03
N GLY A 998 26.02 -17.85 7.27
CA GLY A 998 24.85 -18.22 8.07
C GLY A 998 24.65 -19.75 8.15
N ASN A 999 23.46 -20.22 7.75
CA ASN A 999 23.12 -21.64 7.62
C ASN A 999 23.57 -22.27 6.29
N TYR A 1000 24.13 -21.50 5.35
CA TYR A 1000 24.53 -21.97 4.04
C TYR A 1000 25.98 -22.46 3.99
N GLN A 1001 26.18 -23.55 3.25
CA GLN A 1001 27.49 -24.02 2.78
C GLN A 1001 27.62 -23.67 1.29
N LEU A 1002 28.65 -22.89 0.95
CA LEU A 1002 28.90 -22.38 -0.39
C LEU A 1002 30.03 -23.15 -1.06
N MET A 1003 29.81 -23.62 -2.29
CA MET A 1003 30.88 -24.03 -3.20
C MET A 1003 31.06 -22.95 -4.26
N VAL A 1004 32.24 -22.33 -4.29
CA VAL A 1004 32.58 -21.23 -5.21
C VAL A 1004 33.57 -21.75 -6.24
N VAL A 1005 33.16 -21.83 -7.50
CA VAL A 1005 34.02 -22.17 -8.63
C VAL A 1005 34.53 -20.88 -9.26
N LYS A 1006 35.86 -20.70 -9.27
CA LYS A 1006 36.53 -19.47 -9.67
C LYS A 1006 37.29 -19.59 -10.99
N SER A 1007 37.84 -18.46 -11.44
CA SER A 1007 38.73 -18.31 -12.60
C SER A 1007 38.02 -18.23 -13.96
N MET A 1008 36.77 -17.75 -13.98
CA MET A 1008 36.06 -17.44 -15.22
C MET A 1008 36.30 -15.97 -15.58
N ALA A 1009 36.87 -15.72 -16.76
CA ALA A 1009 37.40 -14.40 -17.14
C ALA A 1009 36.34 -13.30 -17.40
N GLY A 1010 35.05 -13.61 -17.33
CA GLY A 1010 33.96 -12.67 -17.58
C GLY A 1010 32.60 -13.36 -17.73
N ILE A 1011 31.53 -12.57 -17.86
CA ILE A 1011 30.15 -13.05 -17.79
C ILE A 1011 29.78 -14.13 -18.82
N ARG A 1012 30.28 -14.02 -20.06
CA ARG A 1012 29.97 -15.01 -21.12
C ARG A 1012 30.52 -16.39 -20.78
N ALA A 1013 31.75 -16.45 -20.27
CA ALA A 1013 32.35 -17.70 -19.84
C ALA A 1013 31.62 -18.29 -18.62
N ALA A 1014 31.18 -17.43 -17.69
CA ALA A 1014 30.46 -17.85 -16.51
C ALA A 1014 29.03 -18.32 -16.78
N MET A 1015 28.29 -17.67 -17.69
CA MET A 1015 26.96 -18.08 -18.09
C MET A 1015 26.97 -19.35 -18.95
N ALA A 1016 27.98 -19.53 -19.80
CA ALA A 1016 28.21 -20.79 -20.50
C ALA A 1016 28.47 -21.93 -19.51
N TYR A 1017 29.37 -21.71 -18.55
CA TYR A 1017 29.64 -22.66 -17.48
C TYR A 1017 28.38 -22.96 -16.63
N PHE A 1018 27.62 -21.94 -16.24
CA PHE A 1018 26.35 -22.06 -15.50
C PHE A 1018 25.35 -22.95 -16.24
N GLY A 1019 25.14 -22.71 -17.53
CA GLY A 1019 24.24 -23.51 -18.36
C GLY A 1019 24.65 -24.98 -18.41
N ASP A 1020 25.94 -25.25 -18.65
CA ASP A 1020 26.47 -26.61 -18.75
C ASP A 1020 26.40 -27.37 -17.42
N VAL A 1021 26.72 -26.72 -16.30
CA VAL A 1021 26.64 -27.37 -14.98
C VAL A 1021 25.21 -27.57 -14.54
N VAL A 1022 24.31 -26.58 -14.67
CA VAL A 1022 22.90 -26.68 -14.23
C VAL A 1022 22.12 -27.72 -15.05
N ALA A 1023 22.41 -27.85 -16.34
CA ALA A 1023 21.80 -28.88 -17.18
C ALA A 1023 22.24 -30.31 -16.81
N ASN A 1024 23.41 -30.46 -16.18
CA ASN A 1024 23.95 -31.76 -15.81
C ASN A 1024 23.41 -32.24 -14.45
N ARG A 1025 22.22 -32.86 -14.48
CA ARG A 1025 21.55 -33.42 -13.29
C ARG A 1025 22.41 -34.38 -12.45
N ALA A 1026 23.40 -35.05 -13.06
CA ALA A 1026 24.27 -35.96 -12.33
C ALA A 1026 25.13 -35.25 -11.27
N LEU A 1027 25.46 -33.97 -11.49
CA LEU A 1027 26.22 -33.14 -10.54
C LEU A 1027 25.45 -32.78 -9.28
N TYR A 1028 24.11 -32.86 -9.31
CA TYR A 1028 23.23 -32.48 -8.20
C TYR A 1028 22.57 -33.68 -7.51
N LYS A 1029 22.95 -34.91 -7.87
CA LYS A 1029 22.34 -36.12 -7.31
C LYS A 1029 22.40 -36.16 -5.78
N ASN A 1030 23.47 -35.63 -5.20
CA ASN A 1030 23.67 -35.55 -3.75
C ASN A 1030 22.85 -34.43 -3.06
N LEU A 1031 22.11 -33.62 -3.84
CA LEU A 1031 21.31 -32.48 -3.41
C LEU A 1031 19.79 -32.66 -3.65
N GLU A 1032 19.34 -33.79 -4.22
CA GLU A 1032 17.94 -34.02 -4.66
C GLU A 1032 16.86 -33.83 -3.57
N THR A 1033 17.22 -33.91 -2.29
CA THR A 1033 16.30 -33.76 -1.15
C THR A 1033 16.52 -32.48 -0.35
N ARG A 1034 17.41 -31.59 -0.83
CA ARG A 1034 17.88 -30.41 -0.10
C ARG A 1034 17.53 -29.13 -0.85
N THR A 1035 17.33 -28.06 -0.10
CA THR A 1035 17.18 -26.70 -0.64
C THR A 1035 18.55 -26.14 -1.01
N TYR A 1036 18.73 -25.79 -2.27
CA TYR A 1036 19.95 -25.12 -2.74
C TYR A 1036 19.63 -24.06 -3.80
N ARG A 1037 20.58 -23.14 -4.01
CA ARG A 1037 20.53 -22.08 -5.02
C ARG A 1037 21.83 -22.05 -5.81
N ASN A 1038 21.73 -21.78 -7.11
CA ASN A 1038 22.87 -21.61 -8.01
C ASN A 1038 22.82 -20.21 -8.61
N PHE A 1039 23.96 -19.51 -8.65
CA PHE A 1039 24.05 -18.16 -9.26
C PHE A 1039 25.48 -17.83 -9.70
N ILE A 1040 25.62 -16.81 -10.54
CA ILE A 1040 26.91 -16.20 -10.92
C ILE A 1040 27.12 -14.91 -10.13
N ILE A 1041 28.35 -14.66 -9.71
CA ILE A 1041 28.71 -13.53 -8.84
C ILE A 1041 30.16 -13.08 -9.04
N THR A 1042 30.42 -11.77 -8.96
CA THR A 1042 31.78 -11.20 -8.93
C THR A 1042 32.43 -11.41 -7.55
N ASP A 1043 33.75 -11.29 -7.44
CA ASP A 1043 34.40 -11.33 -6.11
C ASP A 1043 33.89 -10.19 -5.20
N GLN A 1044 33.73 -8.97 -5.74
CA GLN A 1044 33.20 -7.81 -5.02
C GLN A 1044 31.77 -8.04 -4.50
N ASN A 1045 30.87 -8.56 -5.35
CA ASN A 1045 29.51 -8.84 -4.94
C ASN A 1045 29.41 -10.01 -3.98
N LEU A 1046 30.30 -10.99 -4.08
CA LEU A 1046 30.35 -12.10 -3.14
C LEU A 1046 30.73 -11.62 -1.74
N GLU A 1047 31.66 -10.67 -1.64
CA GLU A 1047 32.01 -10.03 -0.37
C GLU A 1047 30.85 -9.19 0.17
N LYS A 1048 30.23 -8.36 -0.66
CA LYS A 1048 29.08 -7.53 -0.28
C LYS A 1048 27.86 -8.35 0.15
N MET A 1049 27.55 -9.43 -0.58
CA MET A 1049 26.47 -10.38 -0.23
C MET A 1049 26.73 -11.07 1.12
N MET A 1050 28.00 -11.41 1.39
CA MET A 1050 28.39 -12.02 2.67
C MET A 1050 28.45 -11.02 3.84
N ALA A 1051 28.55 -9.72 3.58
CA ALA A 1051 28.69 -8.69 4.60
C ALA A 1051 27.36 -8.02 4.98
N GLU A 1052 26.51 -7.69 4.00
CA GLU A 1052 25.46 -6.68 4.19
C GLU A 1052 24.06 -7.14 3.76
N SER A 1053 23.98 -7.99 2.73
CA SER A 1053 22.74 -8.03 1.93
C SER A 1053 22.07 -9.39 1.79
N GLY A 1054 22.66 -10.51 2.25
CA GLY A 1054 21.99 -11.83 2.21
C GLY A 1054 21.93 -12.50 0.83
N ILE A 1055 21.65 -13.82 0.80
CA ILE A 1055 21.61 -14.62 -0.44
C ILE A 1055 20.33 -14.36 -1.24
N SER A 1056 19.21 -14.01 -0.59
CA SER A 1056 17.91 -13.86 -1.26
C SER A 1056 17.89 -12.63 -2.17
N GLU A 1057 18.44 -11.54 -1.66
CA GLU A 1057 18.58 -10.23 -2.28
C GLU A 1057 19.57 -10.31 -3.46
N TYR A 1058 20.66 -11.08 -3.32
CA TYR A 1058 21.57 -11.33 -4.42
C TYR A 1058 20.96 -12.25 -5.50
N VAL A 1059 20.17 -13.25 -5.12
CA VAL A 1059 19.49 -14.12 -6.09
C VAL A 1059 18.44 -13.33 -6.90
N GLU A 1060 17.80 -12.34 -6.29
CA GLU A 1060 16.92 -11.39 -6.98
C GLU A 1060 17.70 -10.53 -7.97
N PHE A 1061 18.80 -9.90 -7.53
CA PHE A 1061 19.72 -9.19 -8.42
C PHE A 1061 20.25 -10.07 -9.56
N PHE A 1062 20.66 -11.31 -9.27
CA PHE A 1062 21.10 -12.28 -10.28
C PHE A 1062 19.97 -12.65 -11.25
N ARG A 1063 18.73 -12.81 -10.79
CA ARG A 1063 17.60 -13.07 -11.68
C ARG A 1063 17.34 -11.89 -12.61
N ASP A 1064 17.28 -10.69 -12.04
CA ASP A 1064 16.82 -9.49 -12.73
C ASP A 1064 17.92 -8.90 -13.62
N TYR A 1065 19.18 -9.14 -13.28
CA TYR A 1065 20.32 -8.72 -14.07
C TYR A 1065 20.86 -9.88 -14.93
N TYR A 1066 21.31 -10.99 -14.32
CA TYR A 1066 21.99 -12.13 -15.00
C TYR A 1066 21.08 -13.05 -15.84
N ILE A 1067 19.81 -13.23 -15.47
CA ILE A 1067 18.90 -14.17 -16.15
C ILE A 1067 17.94 -13.47 -17.13
N SER A 1068 17.47 -12.26 -16.80
CA SER A 1068 16.51 -11.49 -17.62
C SER A 1068 17.03 -11.12 -19.02
N GLY A 1069 18.35 -11.24 -19.25
CA GLY A 1069 18.94 -11.12 -20.58
C GLY A 1069 19.38 -9.70 -20.96
N ASN A 1070 19.52 -8.78 -20.00
CA ASN A 1070 20.09 -7.43 -20.22
C ASN A 1070 21.61 -7.43 -20.53
N PHE A 1071 22.16 -8.50 -21.14
CA PHE A 1071 23.55 -8.58 -21.60
C PHE A 1071 23.63 -8.50 -23.13
N ALA A 1072 23.78 -7.27 -23.61
CA ALA A 1072 24.26 -6.88 -24.94
C ALA A 1072 23.53 -7.45 -26.19
N THR A 1073 22.94 -6.56 -26.98
CA THR A 1073 22.43 -6.86 -28.33
C THR A 1073 23.58 -7.21 -29.30
N ALA A 1074 23.55 -8.44 -29.85
CA ALA A 1074 24.08 -8.79 -31.16
C ALA A 1074 23.42 -10.08 -31.67
N SER A 1075 22.60 -9.99 -32.72
CA SER A 1075 21.88 -11.12 -33.35
C SER A 1075 22.72 -11.77 -34.48
N PRO A 1076 22.50 -13.05 -34.85
CA PRO A 1076 21.79 -13.32 -36.11
C PRO A 1076 20.87 -14.56 -36.13
N ALA A 1077 19.65 -14.33 -36.66
CA ALA A 1077 18.83 -15.17 -37.57
C ALA A 1077 18.65 -16.71 -37.38
N ALA A 1078 17.39 -17.07 -37.10
CA ALA A 1078 16.51 -17.97 -37.86
C ALA A 1078 16.26 -19.46 -37.43
N ARG A 1079 14.94 -19.73 -37.28
CA ARG A 1079 14.11 -20.93 -37.59
C ARG A 1079 13.74 -21.94 -36.46
N GLN A 1080 12.45 -21.84 -36.09
CA GLN A 1080 11.37 -22.88 -36.10
C GLN A 1080 11.62 -24.17 -35.27
N THR A 1081 10.70 -24.69 -34.44
CA THR A 1081 9.27 -25.00 -34.66
C THR A 1081 8.60 -25.50 -33.35
N GLN A 1082 7.35 -25.07 -33.13
CA GLN A 1082 6.13 -25.83 -32.74
C GLN A 1082 6.05 -26.71 -31.45
N ALA A 1083 5.16 -26.25 -30.56
CA ALA A 1083 3.81 -26.81 -30.29
C ALA A 1083 3.53 -27.56 -28.97
N SER A 1084 2.30 -27.26 -28.49
CA SER A 1084 1.40 -27.98 -27.55
C SER A 1084 1.65 -27.82 -26.05
N ALA A 1085 0.65 -27.65 -25.18
CA ALA A 1085 -0.78 -27.36 -25.28
C ALA A 1085 -1.33 -27.14 -23.86
N THR A 1086 -2.49 -26.48 -23.76
CA THR A 1086 -3.55 -26.60 -22.71
C THR A 1086 -3.19 -26.11 -21.30
N GLU A 1087 -3.74 -24.98 -20.88
CA GLU A 1087 -5.09 -24.80 -20.28
C GLU A 1087 -5.07 -25.08 -18.78
N GLU A 1088 -5.24 -24.03 -17.98
CA GLU A 1088 -6.13 -24.10 -16.81
C GLU A 1088 -6.79 -22.75 -16.56
N GLU A 1089 -8.11 -22.81 -16.49
CA GLU A 1089 -9.09 -21.73 -16.43
C GLU A 1089 -9.26 -21.17 -15.00
N ILE A 1090 -9.54 -19.87 -14.97
CA ILE A 1090 -10.23 -19.12 -13.91
C ILE A 1090 -11.63 -19.74 -13.66
N PRO A 1091 -12.17 -19.71 -12.42
CA PRO A 1091 -13.43 -18.95 -12.21
C PRO A 1091 -13.61 -18.39 -10.76
N PRO A 1092 -14.64 -17.58 -10.45
CA PRO A 1092 -15.21 -16.45 -11.21
C PRO A 1092 -15.62 -15.19 -10.35
N LYS A 1093 -15.39 -13.98 -10.89
CA LYS A 1093 -16.17 -12.71 -10.78
C LYS A 1093 -16.51 -11.99 -9.44
N PRO A 1094 -16.11 -10.68 -9.41
CA PRO A 1094 -16.59 -9.33 -8.99
C PRO A 1094 -18.01 -8.76 -9.28
N GLU A 1095 -18.76 -8.18 -8.32
CA GLU A 1095 -20.19 -7.87 -8.47
C GLU A 1095 -20.24 -6.62 -9.32
N LYS A 1096 -20.97 -6.68 -10.43
CA LYS A 1096 -20.77 -5.72 -11.52
C LYS A 1096 -21.10 -4.30 -11.04
N PRO A 1097 -20.27 -3.32 -11.40
CA PRO A 1097 -20.55 -1.92 -11.07
C PRO A 1097 -21.90 -1.49 -11.68
N ALA A 1098 -22.70 -0.75 -10.90
CA ALA A 1098 -24.01 -0.28 -11.32
C ALA A 1098 -23.85 0.87 -12.31
N TYR A 1099 -24.37 0.70 -13.54
CA TYR A 1099 -24.39 1.72 -14.58
C TYR A 1099 -25.75 2.43 -14.59
N ASP A 1100 -25.76 3.76 -14.46
CA ASP A 1100 -26.96 4.61 -14.43
C ASP A 1100 -27.13 5.47 -15.71
N GLY A 1101 -26.40 5.14 -16.78
CA GLY A 1101 -26.53 5.85 -18.06
C GLY A 1101 -27.68 5.33 -18.93
N PRO A 1102 -27.91 5.93 -20.11
CA PRO A 1102 -29.10 5.65 -20.94
C PRO A 1102 -29.06 4.33 -21.71
N PHE A 1103 -27.97 3.57 -21.61
CA PHE A 1103 -27.79 2.25 -22.24
C PHE A 1103 -28.19 1.11 -21.29
N ASP A 1104 -28.77 0.03 -21.82
CA ASP A 1104 -29.29 -1.10 -21.04
C ASP A 1104 -28.13 -2.00 -20.53
N PRO A 1105 -27.93 -2.16 -19.21
CA PRO A 1105 -26.88 -3.02 -18.65
C PRO A 1105 -27.13 -4.52 -18.87
N LYS A 1106 -28.31 -4.93 -19.35
CA LYS A 1106 -28.63 -6.32 -19.68
C LYS A 1106 -28.03 -6.71 -21.04
N VAL A 1107 -26.91 -7.43 -20.98
CA VAL A 1107 -26.13 -7.82 -22.16
C VAL A 1107 -25.99 -9.34 -22.30
N ALA A 1108 -26.88 -10.13 -21.72
CA ALA A 1108 -26.82 -11.60 -21.73
C ALA A 1108 -27.31 -12.24 -23.05
N GLU A 1109 -27.96 -11.46 -23.90
CA GLU A 1109 -28.58 -11.91 -25.15
C GLU A 1109 -27.60 -11.87 -26.34
N GLU A 1110 -28.11 -11.99 -27.57
CA GLU A 1110 -27.36 -11.85 -28.82
C GLU A 1110 -26.49 -10.58 -28.81
N GLN A 1111 -25.33 -10.64 -29.45
CA GLN A 1111 -24.39 -9.53 -29.53
C GLN A 1111 -24.00 -9.21 -30.96
N PHE A 1112 -23.66 -7.95 -31.16
CA PHE A 1112 -23.00 -7.47 -32.36
C PHE A 1112 -21.57 -7.06 -32.04
N PHE A 1113 -20.67 -7.32 -32.98
CA PHE A 1113 -19.35 -6.68 -32.99
C PHE A 1113 -19.44 -5.49 -33.92
N ILE A 1114 -18.97 -4.35 -33.44
CA ILE A 1114 -18.93 -3.09 -34.19
C ILE A 1114 -17.47 -2.77 -34.46
N LEU A 1115 -17.15 -2.53 -35.72
CA LEU A 1115 -15.93 -1.84 -36.13
C LEU A 1115 -16.32 -0.53 -36.79
N MET A 1116 -16.09 0.56 -36.08
CA MET A 1116 -16.37 1.91 -36.51
C MET A 1116 -15.12 2.49 -37.17
N ILE A 1117 -15.27 2.92 -38.41
CA ILE A 1117 -14.18 3.37 -39.29
C ILE A 1117 -14.60 4.66 -40.00
N PRO A 1118 -13.65 5.54 -40.37
CA PRO A 1118 -13.98 6.72 -41.14
C PRO A 1118 -14.43 6.33 -42.56
N LYS A 1119 -15.44 7.05 -43.09
CA LYS A 1119 -15.95 6.88 -44.47
C LYS A 1119 -14.92 7.20 -45.53
N THR A 1120 -14.04 8.15 -45.24
CA THR A 1120 -13.03 8.69 -46.13
C THR A 1120 -11.65 8.27 -45.66
N GLY A 1121 -10.77 7.92 -46.59
CA GLY A 1121 -9.43 7.42 -46.27
C GLY A 1121 -9.35 5.90 -46.07
N VAL A 1122 -10.47 5.21 -45.82
CA VAL A 1122 -10.52 3.73 -45.70
C VAL A 1122 -11.25 3.11 -46.89
N ASN A 1123 -10.69 2.02 -47.46
CA ASN A 1123 -11.46 1.16 -48.35
C ASN A 1123 -12.36 0.22 -47.53
N ALA A 1124 -13.55 0.70 -47.16
CA ALA A 1124 -14.48 -0.03 -46.30
C ALA A 1124 -14.89 -1.40 -46.85
N ALA A 1125 -14.96 -1.55 -48.18
CA ALA A 1125 -15.24 -2.83 -48.83
C ALA A 1125 -14.09 -3.83 -48.66
N ALA A 1126 -12.84 -3.36 -48.64
CA ALA A 1126 -11.68 -4.20 -48.35
C ALA A 1126 -11.61 -4.64 -46.88
N VAL A 1127 -11.98 -3.75 -45.95
CA VAL A 1127 -12.11 -4.10 -44.52
C VAL A 1127 -13.22 -5.13 -44.32
N GLN A 1128 -14.39 -4.91 -44.93
CA GLN A 1128 -15.49 -5.87 -44.89
C GLN A 1128 -15.09 -7.23 -45.47
N SER A 1129 -14.43 -7.26 -46.65
CA SER A 1129 -13.94 -8.49 -47.26
C SER A 1129 -12.91 -9.22 -46.38
N ALA A 1130 -12.06 -8.47 -45.66
CA ALA A 1130 -11.09 -9.04 -44.73
C ALA A 1130 -11.78 -9.65 -43.49
N ILE A 1131 -12.88 -9.06 -43.01
CA ILE A 1131 -13.71 -9.64 -41.95
C ILE A 1131 -14.42 -10.91 -42.45
N GLU A 1132 -14.96 -10.90 -43.66
CA GLU A 1132 -15.63 -12.08 -44.25
C GLU A 1132 -14.62 -13.23 -44.48
N ALA A 1133 -13.41 -12.92 -44.96
CA ALA A 1133 -12.32 -13.90 -45.06
C ALA A 1133 -11.89 -14.45 -43.69
N HIS A 1134 -11.91 -13.61 -42.66
CA HIS A 1134 -11.69 -14.03 -41.28
C HIS A 1134 -12.77 -15.02 -40.83
N HIS A 1135 -14.04 -14.81 -41.21
CA HIS A 1135 -15.13 -15.74 -40.91
C HIS A 1135 -14.93 -17.09 -41.59
N GLU A 1136 -14.59 -17.13 -42.87
CA GLU A 1136 -14.35 -18.38 -43.60
C GLU A 1136 -13.18 -19.18 -43.00
N GLN A 1137 -12.13 -18.48 -42.57
CA GLN A 1137 -10.93 -19.12 -42.04
C GLN A 1137 -11.11 -19.64 -40.60
N LYS A 1138 -11.79 -18.87 -39.74
CA LYS A 1138 -11.84 -19.12 -38.29
C LYS A 1138 -13.22 -19.56 -37.78
N TYR A 1139 -14.29 -19.22 -38.49
CA TYR A 1139 -15.69 -19.46 -38.08
C TYR A 1139 -16.58 -20.07 -39.19
N PRO A 1140 -16.14 -21.11 -39.95
CA PRO A 1140 -16.78 -21.56 -41.20
C PRO A 1140 -18.21 -22.12 -41.08
N ASN A 1141 -18.77 -22.23 -39.87
CA ASN A 1141 -20.12 -22.77 -39.62
C ASN A 1141 -20.95 -21.95 -38.63
N GLN A 1142 -20.53 -20.72 -38.30
CA GLN A 1142 -21.22 -19.91 -37.28
C GLN A 1142 -22.28 -18.96 -37.84
N GLY A 1143 -22.49 -18.94 -39.16
CA GLY A 1143 -23.54 -18.13 -39.79
C GLY A 1143 -23.40 -16.61 -39.58
N LEU A 1144 -22.18 -16.14 -39.30
CA LEU A 1144 -21.89 -14.73 -39.07
C LEU A 1144 -22.14 -13.90 -40.34
N GLN A 1145 -22.68 -12.70 -40.17
CA GLN A 1145 -22.99 -11.78 -41.26
C GLN A 1145 -22.39 -10.41 -40.98
N VAL A 1146 -21.75 -9.80 -41.98
CA VAL A 1146 -21.22 -8.44 -41.92
C VAL A 1146 -22.17 -7.49 -42.65
N GLU A 1147 -22.56 -6.42 -41.97
CA GLU A 1147 -23.40 -5.37 -42.52
C GLU A 1147 -22.69 -4.02 -42.34
N SER A 1148 -22.58 -3.24 -43.42
CA SER A 1148 -22.03 -1.88 -43.37
C SER A 1148 -23.16 -0.86 -43.24
N LEU A 1149 -23.11 -0.07 -42.17
CA LEU A 1149 -24.13 0.91 -41.80
C LEU A 1149 -23.50 2.30 -41.63
N GLU A 1150 -24.25 3.33 -41.98
CA GLU A 1150 -23.83 4.72 -41.75
C GLU A 1150 -24.05 5.12 -40.30
N PHE A 1151 -22.97 5.49 -39.60
CA PHE A 1151 -23.05 5.97 -38.23
C PHE A 1151 -23.36 7.47 -38.19
N ASP A 1152 -22.59 8.28 -38.89
CA ASP A 1152 -22.84 9.71 -39.07
C ASP A 1152 -22.26 10.19 -40.40
N ALA A 1153 -22.10 11.51 -40.59
CA ALA A 1153 -21.58 12.09 -41.82
C ALA A 1153 -20.17 11.60 -42.18
N GLU A 1154 -19.38 11.19 -41.20
CA GLU A 1154 -17.93 10.94 -41.32
C GLU A 1154 -17.54 9.50 -41.01
N GLN A 1155 -18.39 8.72 -40.32
CA GLN A 1155 -18.10 7.36 -39.87
C GLN A 1155 -19.08 6.30 -40.40
N LEU A 1156 -18.52 5.13 -40.74
CA LEU A 1156 -19.24 3.88 -41.02
C LEU A 1156 -19.07 2.93 -39.84
N VAL A 1157 -20.09 2.12 -39.61
CA VAL A 1157 -20.06 0.98 -38.71
C VAL A 1157 -20.17 -0.30 -39.52
N LEU A 1158 -19.13 -1.13 -39.47
CA LEU A 1158 -19.19 -2.52 -39.89
C LEU A 1158 -19.71 -3.34 -38.70
N LYS A 1159 -20.98 -3.73 -38.76
CA LYS A 1159 -21.66 -4.53 -37.77
C LYS A 1159 -21.59 -6.00 -38.16
N VAL A 1160 -21.08 -6.85 -37.26
CA VAL A 1160 -21.10 -8.30 -37.42
C VAL A 1160 -22.15 -8.89 -36.49
N SER A 1161 -23.10 -9.63 -37.04
CA SER A 1161 -24.18 -10.32 -36.31
C SER A 1161 -24.05 -11.84 -36.38
N GLY A 1162 -24.80 -12.56 -35.52
CA GLY A 1162 -24.77 -14.02 -35.43
C GLY A 1162 -24.06 -14.58 -34.18
N MET A 1163 -23.71 -13.71 -33.22
CA MET A 1163 -23.15 -14.12 -31.92
C MET A 1163 -24.28 -14.21 -30.90
N ASP A 1164 -24.60 -15.41 -30.47
CA ASP A 1164 -25.78 -15.74 -29.65
C ASP A 1164 -25.65 -15.38 -28.16
N SER A 1165 -24.48 -14.94 -27.71
CA SER A 1165 -24.21 -14.58 -26.32
C SER A 1165 -23.11 -13.54 -26.16
N ARG A 1166 -23.06 -12.89 -24.99
CA ARG A 1166 -21.95 -12.02 -24.57
C ARG A 1166 -20.58 -12.65 -24.76
N GLU A 1167 -20.46 -13.91 -24.37
CA GLU A 1167 -19.19 -14.62 -24.41
C GLU A 1167 -18.75 -14.87 -25.85
N ALA A 1168 -19.68 -15.30 -26.72
CA ALA A 1168 -19.42 -15.41 -28.15
C ALA A 1168 -18.98 -14.07 -28.77
N GLY A 1169 -19.64 -12.97 -28.40
CA GLY A 1169 -19.27 -11.61 -28.82
C GLY A 1169 -17.86 -11.20 -28.42
N MET A 1170 -17.51 -11.38 -27.15
CA MET A 1170 -16.18 -11.02 -26.63
C MET A 1170 -15.08 -11.92 -27.19
N ASN A 1171 -15.36 -13.21 -27.40
CA ASN A 1171 -14.41 -14.13 -28.02
C ASN A 1171 -14.15 -13.76 -29.47
N TYR A 1172 -15.20 -13.41 -30.22
CA TYR A 1172 -15.07 -12.92 -31.58
C TYR A 1172 -14.24 -11.63 -31.65
N LEU A 1173 -14.49 -10.66 -30.76
CA LEU A 1173 -13.69 -9.43 -30.65
C LEU A 1173 -12.19 -9.73 -30.47
N ARG A 1174 -11.83 -10.61 -29.51
CA ARG A 1174 -10.42 -10.97 -29.28
C ARG A 1174 -9.80 -11.65 -30.51
N GLY A 1175 -10.55 -12.52 -31.17
CA GLY A 1175 -10.09 -13.24 -32.35
C GLY A 1175 -9.89 -12.32 -33.56
N VAL A 1176 -10.81 -11.38 -33.79
CA VAL A 1176 -10.74 -10.48 -34.95
C VAL A 1176 -9.63 -9.45 -34.76
N VAL A 1177 -9.49 -8.83 -33.56
CA VAL A 1177 -8.44 -7.83 -33.24
C VAL A 1177 -7.02 -8.38 -33.44
N GLN A 1178 -6.80 -9.67 -33.18
CA GLN A 1178 -5.49 -10.31 -33.40
C GLN A 1178 -5.19 -10.60 -34.86
N ASN A 1179 -6.19 -10.55 -35.75
CA ASN A 1179 -5.95 -10.75 -37.18
C ASN A 1179 -5.55 -9.42 -37.82
N GLN A 1180 -4.24 -9.21 -37.92
CA GLN A 1180 -3.66 -8.02 -38.54
C GLN A 1180 -4.25 -7.77 -39.95
N GLN A 1181 -4.59 -8.80 -40.73
CA GLN A 1181 -5.16 -8.60 -42.09
C GLN A 1181 -6.49 -7.86 -42.10
N VAL A 1182 -7.28 -7.92 -41.01
CA VAL A 1182 -8.53 -7.15 -40.87
C VAL A 1182 -8.25 -5.66 -40.68
N TYR A 1183 -7.14 -5.31 -40.03
CA TYR A 1183 -6.78 -3.93 -39.68
C TYR A 1183 -5.68 -3.34 -40.56
N GLN A 1184 -5.05 -4.14 -41.42
CA GLN A 1184 -4.09 -3.66 -42.42
C GLN A 1184 -4.68 -2.60 -43.36
N PRO A 1185 -5.95 -2.66 -43.79
CA PRO A 1185 -6.54 -1.56 -44.55
C PRO A 1185 -6.83 -0.30 -43.72
N LEU A 1186 -6.57 -0.32 -42.40
CA LEU A 1186 -6.85 0.74 -41.43
C LEU A 1186 -5.59 1.37 -40.81
N MET A 1187 -4.37 0.97 -41.23
CA MET A 1187 -3.08 1.15 -40.50
C MET A 1187 -2.80 2.51 -39.83
N GLU A 1188 -3.28 3.63 -40.39
CA GLU A 1188 -3.01 4.98 -39.86
C GLU A 1188 -4.29 5.74 -39.50
N LEU A 1189 -5.45 5.06 -39.50
CA LEU A 1189 -6.76 5.69 -39.37
C LEU A 1189 -7.38 5.33 -38.03
N ASN A 1190 -7.93 6.33 -37.35
CA ASN A 1190 -8.61 6.13 -36.08
C ASN A 1190 -9.88 5.28 -36.27
N TYR A 1191 -9.86 4.07 -35.72
CA TYR A 1191 -11.02 3.17 -35.68
C TYR A 1191 -11.33 2.78 -34.24
N ARG A 1192 -12.60 2.44 -33.97
CA ARG A 1192 -13.02 1.91 -32.68
C ARG A 1192 -13.72 0.58 -32.87
N ASN A 1193 -13.48 -0.36 -31.98
CA ASN A 1193 -14.22 -1.61 -31.98
C ASN A 1193 -14.70 -2.01 -30.58
N PHE A 1194 -15.88 -2.61 -30.53
CA PHE A 1194 -16.50 -3.06 -29.28
C PHE A 1194 -17.65 -4.03 -29.57
N VAL A 1195 -18.07 -4.74 -28.54
CA VAL A 1195 -19.24 -5.61 -28.57
C VAL A 1195 -20.43 -4.86 -28.00
N ILE A 1196 -21.62 -5.07 -28.55
CA ILE A 1196 -22.85 -4.36 -28.17
C ILE A 1196 -24.10 -5.22 -28.33
N SER A 1197 -25.07 -5.10 -27.41
CA SER A 1197 -26.37 -5.76 -27.54
C SER A 1197 -27.24 -5.10 -28.62
N PRO A 1198 -28.20 -5.80 -29.25
CA PRO A 1198 -29.11 -5.20 -30.23
C PRO A 1198 -29.86 -3.97 -29.71
N ALA A 1199 -30.31 -4.00 -28.44
CA ALA A 1199 -31.01 -2.88 -27.81
C ALA A 1199 -30.09 -1.66 -27.64
N ASN A 1200 -28.85 -1.88 -27.20
CA ASN A 1200 -27.87 -0.81 -27.06
C ASN A 1200 -27.35 -0.31 -28.39
N PHE A 1201 -27.24 -1.17 -29.40
CA PHE A 1201 -26.88 -0.76 -30.74
C PHE A 1201 -27.94 0.16 -31.34
N HIS A 1202 -29.22 -0.17 -31.17
CA HIS A 1202 -30.30 0.72 -31.57
C HIS A 1202 -30.23 2.07 -30.83
N THR A 1203 -29.93 2.04 -29.53
CA THR A 1203 -29.76 3.27 -28.74
C THR A 1203 -28.56 4.08 -29.21
N LEU A 1204 -27.42 3.45 -29.48
CA LEU A 1204 -26.19 4.09 -29.94
C LEU A 1204 -26.38 4.68 -31.34
N MET A 1205 -27.05 3.96 -32.24
CA MET A 1205 -27.38 4.47 -33.57
C MET A 1205 -28.38 5.64 -33.51
N ARG A 1206 -29.12 5.81 -32.43
CA ARG A 1206 -30.06 6.93 -32.24
C ARG A 1206 -29.40 8.13 -31.53
N THR A 1207 -28.65 7.89 -30.45
CA THR A 1207 -28.05 8.94 -29.62
C THR A 1207 -26.74 9.45 -30.19
N LYS A 1208 -26.01 8.62 -30.95
CA LYS A 1208 -24.65 8.86 -31.43
C LYS A 1208 -23.63 9.11 -30.29
N ASP A 1209 -24.02 8.85 -29.06
CA ASP A 1209 -23.19 9.03 -27.87
C ASP A 1209 -22.35 7.77 -27.61
N ILE A 1210 -21.19 7.73 -28.23
CA ILE A 1210 -20.23 6.63 -28.07
C ILE A 1210 -19.58 6.69 -26.68
N GLY A 1211 -19.41 7.89 -26.11
CA GLY A 1211 -18.75 8.07 -24.81
C GLY A 1211 -19.53 7.37 -23.70
N GLU A 1212 -20.82 7.64 -23.60
CA GLU A 1212 -21.70 6.99 -22.62
C GLU A 1212 -21.83 5.48 -22.85
N TYR A 1213 -21.82 5.02 -24.11
CA TYR A 1213 -21.80 3.58 -24.40
C TYR A 1213 -20.49 2.92 -23.97
N LEU A 1214 -19.35 3.59 -24.15
CA LEU A 1214 -18.06 3.06 -23.74
C LEU A 1214 -17.93 2.99 -22.21
N GLU A 1215 -18.58 3.88 -21.47
CA GLU A 1215 -18.70 3.74 -20.01
C GLU A 1215 -19.51 2.50 -19.61
N LEU A 1216 -20.66 2.24 -20.25
CA LEU A 1216 -21.37 0.97 -20.08
C LEU A 1216 -20.48 -0.21 -20.50
N TYR A 1217 -19.71 -0.08 -21.58
CA TYR A 1217 -18.85 -1.15 -22.08
C TYR A 1217 -17.73 -1.48 -21.07
N LYS A 1218 -17.05 -0.48 -20.49
CA LYS A 1218 -16.06 -0.67 -19.42
C LYS A 1218 -16.68 -1.35 -18.20
N THR A 1219 -17.78 -0.78 -17.72
CA THR A 1219 -18.49 -1.22 -16.51
C THR A 1219 -19.04 -2.64 -16.66
N ILE A 1220 -19.73 -2.92 -17.77
CA ILE A 1220 -20.55 -4.13 -17.94
C ILE A 1220 -19.81 -5.22 -18.73
N TYR A 1221 -19.06 -4.89 -19.80
CA TYR A 1221 -18.35 -5.88 -20.62
C TYR A 1221 -16.95 -6.18 -20.09
N LEU A 1222 -16.21 -5.17 -19.62
CA LEU A 1222 -14.85 -5.31 -19.11
C LEU A 1222 -14.77 -5.49 -17.59
N ASN A 1223 -15.88 -5.27 -16.86
CA ASN A 1223 -15.94 -5.25 -15.39
C ASN A 1223 -14.87 -4.34 -14.77
N ARG A 1224 -14.69 -3.15 -15.34
CA ARG A 1224 -13.75 -2.12 -14.88
C ARG A 1224 -14.48 -0.91 -14.35
#